data_AF-A0A8H5NN74-F1
#
_entry.id   AF-A0A8H5NN74-F1
#
_cell.length_a   1.000
_cell.length_b   1.000
_cell.length_c   1.000
_cell.angle_alpha   90.00
_cell.angle_beta   90.00
_cell.angle_gamma   90.00
#
_symmetry.space_group_name_H-M   'P 1'
#
loop_
_entity.id
_entity.type
_entity.pdbx_description
1 polymer ?
#
loop_
_entity_poly.entity_id
_entity_poly.type
_entity_poly.pdbx_seq_one_letter_code
_entity_poly.pdbx_strand_id
1 'polypeptide(L)'
;MTMVDHNGSVLCETDQFDFLLAIISRDDAMTLEQYLDIAPWAIEENEELPRYHSFFYTAVSHGSLGALKTLLSYDKRIVRPSQRITFQGRGFTLLNEAARRAQLEMVEFLLDNQPLYADIHERDYTGCTAIAAASDLYSTRYIEAFNWQPSAERSEAVMNLLMDRGACPTDVVARARQDSSWKSETVLSMTSEWAGAEMIERLIGGGADVHARFTKDSLQLRLYDEPDHIVHKVAAIHMAAFRGNFIALETLLAHHGDAMSAMEMMDPAMINVQDIEGNTALHYAASYFGGNGKVFMPAFETLCNKGADASINNNQGETALHNILASAEGIIDKQVLSRLLAHGAEINDIDHAGNTPLHIAVRRLDCHGVIAFLIEQGANATIGNSKNETPIHIAASGDVFTPGLAEKVEIQDEVLKTLTKAGGCNIANKMRRHFLVVLARATTFASSELWPYERFYSYHDAGFATNPPHHSSPESFGEPPNYFTQWLGNLVNNNDTYELQEVFGNGTISGNVTSVEGLSGQIATPRQPAIGPQVPDQGPDNDVEASLLFRNLNYELEPDCLCNKSMWWFRTHEGHCNWLKKGESGEGTIGSARPRDYQQYKYADGISKPREGPNPRAVSNAFFKRKKKIYYDHTPLLLGLIEFIIHDVTYSQDSMDELVEVHMPEDEKVFPLNTTLRVPRTASMPGTGTSRSNPRENINMATTWLDISSLYGSTADVAHRLRSKVYGKLLTQEVQSPGTKAKASYLPFNTMGVPTNTRPGIGPEEMFAGGDPRTNEDWLLLGIHTLLLREHNRLCDILKKQKPIWDDEQLYQTVRLVMSAKHALIANAYQMAYWTEEMPWPRDDGFPLYRQMFGENALEINPANTYPWPLVTKNGKPMTVSAEMAVVYRFHEFIIPSFPIKDQNNETLWEQKLFETSFNSTGFIDVGLERILAGALSSHIPNFKSGVDESFRSAGLYRGRPFDIVVSSIVHEREQGLPTFNQYFRAYNAQDPEVIVPIRDSWDKFSTDPEVIENLKRLYKYPDDVDLVVGCQLDEEYFPGTTVPKSALIISLFSLFGMGNSDRFSIGFAMMRCLLVDRPWDCHPSNALEDLIWERKDVPGFPNFRFYSDFWVKELDLPAHGTNLLWRLITENSEINCVQRSPLFPPDKDTNPILCSREAGKNSRLAVLFNFVQIVLSMLKQGPCSFIATIIITAGSGILAIMHYLGRKTSVRRKA
;
A
#
# COMPACT_ATOMS: atom_id res chain seq x y z
N MET A 1 8.06 -22.90 34.60
CA MET A 1 7.64 -24.28 35.01
C MET A 1 7.70 -25.17 33.78
N THR A 2 8.04 -26.46 33.89
CA THR A 2 8.13 -27.37 32.73
C THR A 2 7.11 -28.50 32.82
N MET A 3 6.26 -28.63 31.80
CA MET A 3 5.33 -29.73 31.60
C MET A 3 5.70 -30.54 30.37
N VAL A 4 5.09 -31.71 30.18
CA VAL A 4 5.35 -32.56 29.01
C VAL A 4 4.04 -32.79 28.26
N ASP A 5 3.97 -32.36 27.01
CA ASP A 5 2.84 -32.55 26.10
C ASP A 5 2.68 -34.05 25.73
N HIS A 6 1.53 -34.45 25.18
CA HIS A 6 1.20 -35.85 24.83
C HIS A 6 2.18 -36.46 23.81
N ASN A 7 2.85 -35.62 23.03
CA ASN A 7 3.90 -36.00 22.06
C ASN A 7 5.31 -36.10 22.69
N GLY A 8 5.47 -35.81 23.98
CA GLY A 8 6.74 -35.83 24.70
C GLY A 8 7.52 -34.51 24.70
N SER A 9 6.97 -33.44 24.12
CA SER A 9 7.59 -32.11 24.09
C SER A 9 7.56 -31.44 25.46
N VAL A 10 8.65 -30.77 25.85
CA VAL A 10 8.68 -30.00 27.11
C VAL A 10 8.08 -28.61 26.87
N LEU A 11 6.95 -28.34 27.52
CA LEU A 11 6.27 -27.04 27.52
C LEU A 11 6.82 -26.19 28.67
N CYS A 12 7.31 -24.99 28.36
CA CYS A 12 7.88 -24.07 29.33
C CYS A 12 6.93 -22.89 29.56
N GLU A 13 6.47 -22.74 30.80
CA GLU A 13 5.71 -21.56 31.23
C GLU A 13 6.64 -20.37 31.53
N THR A 14 6.19 -19.16 31.16
CA THR A 14 6.87 -17.87 31.40
C THR A 14 6.50 -17.26 32.75
N ASP A 15 7.27 -16.27 33.21
CA ASP A 15 6.95 -15.55 34.45
C ASP A 15 5.64 -14.73 34.36
N GLN A 16 5.09 -14.56 33.15
CA GLN A 16 3.84 -13.83 32.88
C GLN A 16 2.62 -14.74 32.65
N PHE A 17 2.79 -16.06 32.74
CA PHE A 17 1.73 -17.05 32.50
C PHE A 17 1.16 -17.03 31.07
N ASP A 18 1.98 -16.66 30.08
CA ASP A 18 1.54 -16.57 28.68
C ASP A 18 1.04 -17.92 28.14
N PHE A 19 1.65 -19.01 28.58
CA PHE A 19 1.27 -20.35 28.16
C PHE A 19 -0.08 -20.75 28.78
N LEU A 20 -0.28 -20.52 30.08
CA LEU A 20 -1.57 -20.71 30.75
C LEU A 20 -2.67 -19.83 30.15
N LEU A 21 -2.39 -18.56 29.84
CA LEU A 21 -3.35 -17.66 29.17
C LEU A 21 -3.74 -18.20 27.79
N ALA A 22 -2.78 -18.71 27.01
CA ALA A 22 -3.07 -19.32 25.71
C ALA A 22 -3.93 -20.59 25.82
N ILE A 23 -3.69 -21.44 26.83
CA ILE A 23 -4.53 -22.62 27.11
C ILE A 23 -5.98 -22.18 27.42
N ILE A 24 -6.13 -21.18 28.29
CA ILE A 24 -7.44 -20.65 28.68
C ILE A 24 -8.16 -20.03 27.48
N SER A 25 -7.50 -19.16 26.71
CA SER A 25 -8.10 -18.50 25.54
C SER A 25 -8.52 -19.47 24.44
N ARG A 26 -7.90 -20.66 24.35
CA ARG A 26 -8.25 -21.73 23.39
C ARG A 26 -9.32 -22.70 23.90
N ASP A 27 -9.80 -22.52 25.13
CA ASP A 27 -10.72 -23.42 25.83
C ASP A 27 -10.21 -24.87 25.97
N ASP A 28 -8.89 -25.06 26.07
CA ASP A 28 -8.28 -26.38 26.22
C ASP A 28 -8.32 -26.84 27.69
N ALA A 29 -9.51 -27.30 28.11
CA ALA A 29 -9.78 -27.73 29.47
C ALA A 29 -8.90 -28.91 29.93
N MET A 30 -8.49 -29.79 29.00
CA MET A 30 -7.70 -30.99 29.30
C MET A 30 -6.25 -30.61 29.64
N THR A 31 -5.63 -29.77 28.80
CA THR A 31 -4.29 -29.26 29.07
C THR A 31 -4.30 -28.36 30.30
N LEU A 32 -5.37 -27.61 30.54
CA LEU A 32 -5.52 -26.81 31.75
C LEU A 32 -5.59 -27.66 33.02
N GLU A 33 -6.32 -28.77 33.01
CA GLU A 33 -6.38 -29.69 34.16
C GLU A 33 -5.00 -30.25 34.50
N GLN A 34 -4.25 -30.69 33.49
CA GLN A 34 -2.87 -31.15 33.63
C GLN A 34 -1.94 -30.05 34.16
N TYR A 35 -2.14 -28.82 33.69
CA TYR A 35 -1.40 -27.66 34.16
C TYR A 35 -1.63 -27.41 35.65
N LEU A 36 -2.89 -27.41 36.08
CA LEU A 36 -3.27 -27.13 37.45
C LEU A 36 -2.96 -28.27 38.43
N ASP A 37 -2.86 -29.51 37.96
CA ASP A 37 -2.34 -30.63 38.76
C ASP A 37 -0.88 -30.42 39.17
N ILE A 38 -0.07 -29.80 38.29
CA ILE A 38 1.35 -29.56 38.54
C ILE A 38 1.55 -28.24 39.30
N ALA A 39 0.79 -27.19 38.96
CA ALA A 39 0.87 -25.88 39.60
C ALA A 39 -0.50 -25.37 40.05
N PRO A 40 -1.09 -25.97 41.10
CA PRO A 40 -2.39 -25.54 41.63
C PRO A 40 -2.35 -24.14 42.26
N TRP A 41 -1.15 -23.63 42.58
CA TRP A 41 -0.93 -22.28 43.09
C TRP A 41 -1.04 -21.20 42.01
N ALA A 42 -0.97 -21.56 40.71
CA ALA A 42 -0.98 -20.59 39.61
C ALA A 42 -2.29 -19.79 39.55
N ILE A 43 -3.41 -20.41 39.95
CA ILE A 43 -4.73 -19.78 39.99
C ILE A 43 -5.08 -19.19 41.35
N GLU A 44 -4.16 -19.20 42.32
CA GLU A 44 -4.31 -18.49 43.59
C GLU A 44 -4.11 -16.98 43.35
N GLU A 45 -5.11 -16.36 42.71
CA GLU A 45 -5.08 -14.95 42.36
C GLU A 45 -5.14 -14.07 43.63
N ASN A 46 -4.19 -13.13 43.78
CA ASN A 46 -4.21 -12.09 44.81
C ASN A 46 -5.36 -11.09 44.54
N GLU A 47 -6.08 -10.64 45.57
CA GLU A 47 -7.16 -9.64 45.43
C GLU A 47 -6.68 -8.27 44.94
N GLU A 48 -5.38 -7.98 45.03
CA GLU A 48 -4.76 -6.72 44.58
C GLU A 48 -4.36 -6.69 43.09
N LEU A 49 -4.51 -7.80 42.35
CA LEU A 49 -4.10 -7.85 40.93
C LEU A 49 -5.11 -7.13 40.01
N PRO A 50 -4.64 -6.35 39.01
CA PRO A 50 -5.52 -5.75 38.00
C PRO A 50 -6.34 -6.79 37.25
N ARG A 51 -7.57 -6.43 36.85
CA ARG A 51 -8.53 -7.30 36.14
C ARG A 51 -7.91 -8.11 34.99
N TYR A 52 -7.06 -7.49 34.18
CA TYR A 52 -6.50 -8.10 32.96
C TYR A 52 -5.50 -9.22 33.23
N HIS A 53 -5.08 -9.40 34.48
CA HIS A 53 -4.27 -10.54 34.93
C HIS A 53 -5.12 -11.67 35.52
N SER A 54 -6.45 -11.57 35.52
CA SER A 54 -7.32 -12.63 36.04
C SER A 54 -7.59 -13.69 34.96
N PHE A 55 -7.21 -14.93 35.25
CA PHE A 55 -7.49 -16.09 34.41
C PHE A 55 -8.99 -16.35 34.28
N PHE A 56 -9.76 -16.05 35.34
CA PHE A 56 -11.22 -16.10 35.30
C PHE A 56 -11.80 -15.03 34.35
N TYR A 57 -11.25 -13.82 34.34
CA TYR A 57 -11.65 -12.78 33.40
C TYR A 57 -11.31 -13.16 31.96
N THR A 58 -10.11 -13.70 31.73
CA THR A 58 -9.66 -14.17 30.40
C THR A 58 -10.57 -15.27 29.86
N ALA A 59 -10.91 -16.27 30.69
CA ALA A 59 -11.82 -17.35 30.31
C ALA A 59 -13.20 -16.82 29.91
N VAL A 60 -13.76 -15.90 30.70
CA VAL A 60 -15.08 -15.31 30.41
C VAL A 60 -15.06 -14.42 29.17
N SER A 61 -14.00 -13.64 28.98
CA SER A 61 -13.85 -12.73 27.84
C SER A 61 -13.74 -13.47 26.50
N HIS A 62 -13.10 -14.64 26.49
CA HIS A 62 -12.93 -15.48 25.30
C HIS A 62 -14.09 -16.47 25.07
N GLY A 63 -14.99 -16.64 26.03
CA GLY A 63 -16.08 -17.63 25.95
C GLY A 63 -15.62 -19.06 26.24
N SER A 64 -14.48 -19.24 26.89
CA SER A 64 -13.87 -20.52 27.20
C SER A 64 -14.56 -21.21 28.39
N LEU A 65 -15.72 -21.84 28.13
CA LEU A 65 -16.56 -22.45 29.16
C LEU A 65 -15.90 -23.68 29.81
N GLY A 66 -15.19 -24.50 29.04
CA GLY A 66 -14.45 -25.64 29.56
C GLY A 66 -13.36 -25.19 30.54
N ALA A 67 -12.55 -24.22 30.13
CA ALA A 67 -11.51 -23.63 30.96
C ALA A 67 -12.09 -22.99 32.23
N LEU A 68 -13.18 -22.23 32.13
CA LEU A 68 -13.83 -21.63 33.31
C LEU A 68 -14.29 -22.69 34.32
N LYS A 69 -14.90 -23.78 33.86
CA LYS A 69 -15.32 -24.90 34.73
C LYS A 69 -14.12 -25.52 35.43
N THR A 70 -13.02 -25.75 34.70
CA THR A 70 -11.79 -26.29 35.27
C THR A 70 -11.20 -25.34 36.32
N LEU A 71 -11.06 -24.05 36.01
CA LEU A 71 -10.56 -23.03 36.95
C LEU A 71 -11.41 -22.99 38.24
N LEU A 72 -12.73 -23.02 38.13
CA LEU A 72 -13.63 -23.07 39.29
C LEU A 72 -13.49 -24.38 40.08
N SER A 73 -13.25 -25.52 39.44
CA SER A 73 -13.08 -26.78 40.17
C SER A 73 -11.79 -26.86 41.00
N TYR A 74 -10.72 -26.16 40.58
CA TYR A 74 -9.43 -26.13 41.25
C TYR A 74 -9.28 -25.00 42.30
N ASP A 75 -10.18 -24.02 42.32
CA ASP A 75 -10.15 -22.95 43.32
C ASP A 75 -10.42 -23.52 44.72
N LYS A 76 -9.43 -23.40 45.61
CA LYS A 76 -9.48 -23.95 46.99
C LYS A 76 -10.62 -23.36 47.83
N ARG A 77 -11.20 -22.21 47.45
CA ARG A 77 -12.40 -21.62 48.08
C ARG A 77 -13.67 -22.46 47.82
N ILE A 78 -13.66 -23.31 46.79
CA ILE A 78 -14.79 -24.14 46.33
C ILE A 78 -14.80 -25.52 47.02
N VAL A 79 -13.65 -25.99 47.51
CA VAL A 79 -13.52 -27.32 48.15
C VAL A 79 -14.22 -27.39 49.54
N ARG A 80 -14.51 -26.24 50.17
CA ARG A 80 -15.38 -26.11 51.38
C ARG A 80 -16.11 -24.76 51.39
N PRO A 81 -17.22 -24.59 50.65
CA PRO A 81 -17.88 -23.29 50.55
C PRO A 81 -18.61 -23.00 51.87
N SER A 82 -18.09 -22.06 52.65
CA SER A 82 -18.83 -21.46 53.77
C SER A 82 -19.56 -20.18 53.35
N GLN A 83 -19.17 -19.58 52.20
CA GLN A 83 -19.66 -18.30 51.68
C GLN A 83 -19.65 -18.29 50.13
N ARG A 84 -20.38 -17.33 49.55
CA ARG A 84 -20.46 -17.03 48.11
C ARG A 84 -19.11 -16.56 47.54
N ILE A 85 -18.80 -16.90 46.29
CA ILE A 85 -17.55 -16.51 45.63
C ILE A 85 -17.79 -15.27 44.79
N THR A 86 -17.11 -14.19 45.15
CA THR A 86 -17.30 -12.87 44.52
C THR A 86 -15.99 -12.36 43.94
N PHE A 87 -16.05 -11.78 42.74
CA PHE A 87 -14.91 -11.10 42.09
C PHE A 87 -14.99 -9.57 42.20
N GLN A 88 -15.95 -9.06 42.98
CA GLN A 88 -16.20 -7.61 43.14
C GLN A 88 -14.96 -6.83 43.58
N GLY A 89 -14.13 -7.39 44.48
CA GLY A 89 -12.88 -6.76 44.92
C GLY A 89 -11.88 -6.48 43.79
N ARG A 90 -11.98 -7.22 42.67
CA ARG A 90 -11.16 -7.06 41.45
C ARG A 90 -11.81 -6.18 40.39
N GLY A 91 -12.97 -5.61 40.71
CA GLY A 91 -13.71 -4.73 39.82
C GLY A 91 -14.41 -5.45 38.67
N PHE A 92 -14.83 -6.71 38.78
CA PHE A 92 -15.77 -7.33 37.82
C PHE A 92 -16.62 -8.42 38.48
N THR A 93 -17.67 -8.88 37.79
CA THR A 93 -18.42 -10.08 38.17
C THR A 93 -18.46 -11.01 36.97
N LEU A 94 -18.37 -12.33 37.19
CA LEU A 94 -18.34 -13.31 36.10
C LEU A 94 -19.61 -13.21 35.24
N LEU A 95 -20.77 -13.10 35.88
CA LEU A 95 -22.05 -13.03 35.19
C LEU A 95 -22.17 -11.77 34.32
N ASN A 96 -21.73 -10.61 34.81
CA ASN A 96 -21.86 -9.37 34.04
C ASN A 96 -20.89 -9.32 32.87
N GLU A 97 -19.67 -9.85 33.01
CA GLU A 97 -18.73 -9.95 31.89
C GLU A 97 -19.22 -10.96 30.85
N ALA A 98 -19.70 -12.13 31.26
CA ALA A 98 -20.28 -13.12 30.34
C ALA A 98 -21.49 -12.55 29.60
N ALA A 99 -22.32 -11.78 30.30
CA ALA A 99 -23.49 -11.12 29.72
C ALA A 99 -23.11 -10.00 28.74
N ARG A 100 -22.13 -9.15 29.08
CA ARG A 100 -21.59 -8.10 28.19
C ARG A 100 -21.01 -8.69 26.91
N ARG A 101 -20.38 -9.87 27.04
CA ARG A 101 -19.78 -10.59 25.92
C ARG A 101 -20.79 -11.47 25.17
N ALA A 102 -22.07 -11.47 25.56
CA ALA A 102 -23.11 -12.30 24.98
C ALA A 102 -22.78 -13.82 24.94
N GLN A 103 -22.10 -14.34 25.96
CA GLN A 103 -21.70 -15.76 26.07
C GLN A 103 -22.82 -16.61 26.68
N LEU A 104 -23.81 -16.99 25.86
CA LEU A 104 -25.07 -17.62 26.30
C LEU A 104 -24.87 -18.86 27.20
N GLU A 105 -24.08 -19.84 26.76
CA GLU A 105 -23.86 -21.09 27.50
C GLU A 105 -23.17 -20.85 28.85
N MET A 106 -22.32 -19.82 28.91
CA MET A 106 -21.61 -19.46 30.12
C MET A 106 -22.51 -18.72 31.11
N VAL A 107 -23.37 -17.82 30.61
CA VAL A 107 -24.42 -17.17 31.43
C VAL A 107 -25.36 -18.23 32.01
N GLU A 108 -25.79 -19.20 31.21
CA GLU A 108 -26.62 -20.32 31.67
C GLU A 108 -25.92 -21.11 32.78
N PHE A 109 -24.67 -21.52 32.56
CA PHE A 109 -23.88 -22.24 33.56
C PHE A 109 -23.73 -21.46 34.88
N LEU A 110 -23.45 -20.16 34.82
CA LEU A 110 -23.30 -19.33 36.01
C LEU A 110 -24.62 -19.17 36.78
N LEU A 111 -25.75 -19.03 36.07
CA LEU A 111 -27.08 -18.94 36.66
C LEU A 111 -27.57 -20.27 37.24
N ASP A 112 -27.23 -21.40 36.64
CA ASP A 112 -27.57 -22.73 37.16
C ASP A 112 -26.85 -23.04 38.48
N ASN A 113 -25.75 -22.33 38.75
CA ASN A 113 -24.94 -22.45 39.97
C ASN A 113 -25.10 -21.23 40.91
N GLN A 114 -26.14 -20.41 40.75
CA GLN A 114 -26.42 -19.32 41.69
C GLN A 114 -26.91 -19.86 43.06
N PRO A 115 -26.58 -19.20 44.20
CA PRO A 115 -25.83 -17.94 44.32
C PRO A 115 -24.30 -18.13 44.37
N LEU A 116 -23.78 -19.35 44.14
CA LEU A 116 -22.39 -19.70 44.46
C LEU A 116 -21.39 -18.90 43.61
N TYR A 117 -21.58 -18.84 42.29
CA TYR A 117 -20.69 -18.15 41.34
C TYR A 117 -21.23 -16.82 40.81
N ALA A 118 -22.54 -16.60 40.97
CA ALA A 118 -23.23 -15.44 40.41
C ALA A 118 -24.47 -15.10 41.25
N ASP A 119 -24.87 -13.84 41.21
CA ASP A 119 -26.15 -13.35 41.69
C ASP A 119 -26.68 -12.40 40.61
N ILE A 120 -27.88 -12.70 40.11
CA ILE A 120 -28.49 -12.00 38.99
C ILE A 120 -28.77 -10.52 39.29
N HIS A 121 -28.84 -10.15 40.58
CA HIS A 121 -29.05 -8.78 41.04
C HIS A 121 -27.76 -8.09 41.47
N GLU A 122 -26.62 -8.77 41.39
CA GLU A 122 -25.33 -8.19 41.77
C GLU A 122 -24.88 -7.12 40.77
N ARG A 123 -24.37 -6.02 41.31
CA ARG A 123 -23.78 -4.94 40.53
C ARG A 123 -22.26 -5.04 40.52
N ASP A 124 -21.67 -4.75 39.37
CA ASP A 124 -20.23 -4.54 39.27
C ASP A 124 -19.82 -3.13 39.78
N TYR A 125 -18.52 -2.85 39.81
CA TYR A 125 -17.95 -1.54 40.21
C TYR A 125 -18.43 -0.35 39.37
N THR A 126 -19.01 -0.56 38.18
CA THR A 126 -19.63 0.50 37.37
C THR A 126 -21.10 0.72 37.69
N GLY A 127 -21.69 -0.21 38.45
CA GLY A 127 -23.11 -0.22 38.78
C GLY A 127 -23.98 -1.01 37.83
N CYS A 128 -23.43 -1.75 36.88
CA CYS A 128 -24.22 -2.58 35.96
C CYS A 128 -24.61 -3.89 36.65
N THR A 129 -25.86 -4.33 36.49
CA THR A 129 -26.26 -5.74 36.67
C THR A 129 -26.00 -6.53 35.39
N ALA A 130 -26.21 -7.85 35.41
CA ALA A 130 -26.02 -8.70 34.24
C ALA A 130 -26.88 -8.26 33.04
N ILE A 131 -28.15 -7.90 33.27
CA ILE A 131 -29.04 -7.43 32.20
C ILE A 131 -28.61 -6.06 31.66
N ALA A 132 -28.17 -5.16 32.54
CA ALA A 132 -27.62 -3.86 32.12
C ALA A 132 -26.32 -4.03 31.32
N ALA A 133 -25.47 -4.99 31.70
CA ALA A 133 -24.23 -5.30 30.99
C ALA A 133 -24.49 -5.89 29.59
N ALA A 134 -25.48 -6.79 29.45
CA ALA A 134 -25.93 -7.29 28.13
C ALA A 134 -26.57 -6.20 27.26
N SER A 135 -27.14 -5.16 27.89
CA SER A 135 -27.81 -4.04 27.20
C SER A 135 -26.83 -3.03 26.58
N ASP A 136 -25.60 -2.94 27.12
CA ASP A 136 -24.63 -1.88 26.86
C ASP A 136 -23.69 -2.21 25.67
N LEU A 137 -24.25 -2.51 24.50
CA LEU A 137 -23.51 -3.04 23.35
C LEU A 137 -22.47 -2.07 22.77
N TYR A 138 -22.79 -0.77 22.73
CA TYR A 138 -21.95 0.28 22.13
C TYR A 138 -21.17 1.10 23.15
N SER A 139 -20.91 0.52 24.32
CA SER A 139 -20.32 1.24 25.45
C SER A 139 -18.91 1.77 25.17
N THR A 140 -18.67 3.05 25.48
CA THR A 140 -17.32 3.59 25.66
C THR A 140 -16.85 3.55 27.13
N ARG A 141 -17.67 2.99 28.04
CA ARG A 141 -17.34 2.89 29.48
C ARG A 141 -16.21 1.91 29.77
N TYR A 142 -15.91 1.02 28.82
CA TYR A 142 -14.86 0.01 28.90
C TYR A 142 -13.97 0.17 27.67
N ILE A 143 -12.73 0.65 27.88
CA ILE A 143 -11.75 0.97 26.83
C ILE A 143 -11.44 -0.27 25.95
N GLU A 144 -11.67 -1.49 26.43
CA GLU A 144 -11.41 -2.75 25.72
C GLU A 144 -12.54 -3.23 24.79
N ALA A 145 -13.71 -2.59 24.81
CA ALA A 145 -14.87 -3.03 24.04
C ALA A 145 -14.82 -2.66 22.53
N PHE A 146 -13.76 -1.97 22.08
CA PHE A 146 -13.62 -1.54 20.69
C PHE A 146 -13.16 -2.65 19.74
N ASN A 147 -12.44 -3.67 20.23
CA ASN A 147 -11.89 -4.73 19.38
C ASN A 147 -12.84 -5.93 19.21
N TRP A 148 -13.94 -5.98 19.97
CA TRP A 148 -14.90 -7.09 19.93
C TRP A 148 -16.27 -6.69 20.47
N GLN A 149 -17.27 -6.57 19.60
CA GLN A 149 -18.69 -6.36 19.95
C GLN A 149 -19.52 -7.57 19.49
N PRO A 150 -20.36 -8.17 20.36
CA PRO A 150 -21.21 -9.28 19.96
C PRO A 150 -22.29 -8.81 18.97
N SER A 151 -22.85 -9.73 18.19
CA SER A 151 -24.02 -9.44 17.35
C SER A 151 -25.25 -9.17 18.24
N ALA A 152 -26.11 -8.24 17.83
CA ALA A 152 -27.39 -7.93 18.51
C ALA A 152 -28.18 -9.19 18.88
N GLU A 153 -28.32 -10.16 17.97
CA GLU A 153 -29.04 -11.43 18.17
C GLU A 153 -28.54 -12.23 19.39
N ARG A 154 -27.21 -12.27 19.61
CA ARG A 154 -26.62 -12.99 20.75
C ARG A 154 -26.90 -12.27 22.06
N SER A 155 -26.82 -10.94 22.04
CA SER A 155 -27.15 -10.13 23.21
C SER A 155 -28.64 -10.25 23.57
N GLU A 156 -29.55 -10.29 22.58
CA GLU A 156 -30.97 -10.55 22.83
C GLU A 156 -31.21 -11.92 23.46
N ALA A 157 -30.54 -12.96 22.98
CA ALA A 157 -30.64 -14.31 23.55
C ALA A 157 -30.23 -14.32 25.03
N VAL A 158 -29.12 -13.66 25.37
CA VAL A 158 -28.67 -13.53 26.76
C VAL A 158 -29.64 -12.71 27.61
N MET A 159 -30.16 -11.59 27.09
CA MET A 159 -31.14 -10.78 27.81
C MET A 159 -32.45 -11.55 28.08
N ASN A 160 -32.92 -12.32 27.10
CA ASN A 160 -34.08 -13.19 27.25
C ASN A 160 -33.85 -14.21 28.37
N LEU A 161 -32.72 -14.92 28.34
CA LEU A 161 -32.34 -15.87 29.38
C LEU A 161 -32.29 -15.19 30.76
N LEU A 162 -31.66 -14.02 30.87
CA LEU A 162 -31.57 -13.28 32.13
C LEU A 162 -32.96 -12.90 32.66
N MET A 163 -33.86 -12.41 31.81
CA MET A 163 -35.24 -12.09 32.21
C MET A 163 -36.04 -13.34 32.61
N ASP A 164 -35.88 -14.46 31.91
CA ASP A 164 -36.49 -15.74 32.27
C ASP A 164 -36.03 -16.24 33.64
N ARG A 165 -34.79 -15.89 34.03
CA ARG A 165 -34.20 -16.23 35.32
C ARG A 165 -34.40 -15.13 36.38
N GLY A 166 -35.23 -14.12 36.11
CA GLY A 166 -35.67 -13.11 37.09
C GLY A 166 -34.90 -11.79 37.08
N ALA A 167 -34.09 -11.49 36.06
CA ALA A 167 -33.47 -10.17 35.91
C ALA A 167 -34.55 -9.08 35.70
N CYS A 168 -34.31 -7.90 36.27
CA CYS A 168 -35.29 -6.81 36.28
C CYS A 168 -35.23 -5.99 34.97
N PRO A 169 -36.31 -5.96 34.15
CA PRO A 169 -36.35 -5.14 32.92
C PRO A 169 -36.30 -3.65 33.18
N THR A 170 -36.73 -3.20 34.37
CA THR A 170 -36.77 -1.79 34.77
C THR A 170 -35.48 -1.33 35.44
N ASP A 171 -34.41 -2.11 35.33
CA ASP A 171 -33.16 -1.80 36.00
C ASP A 171 -32.43 -0.61 35.36
N VAL A 172 -31.60 0.05 36.17
CA VAL A 172 -30.84 1.24 35.80
C VAL A 172 -29.36 1.09 36.16
N VAL A 173 -28.47 1.75 35.43
CA VAL A 173 -27.02 1.69 35.68
C VAL A 173 -26.64 2.62 36.84
N ALA A 174 -26.23 2.07 37.99
CA ALA A 174 -25.99 2.83 39.22
C ALA A 174 -24.53 3.34 39.35
N ARG A 175 -24.20 4.55 38.90
CA ARG A 175 -22.81 5.07 39.03
C ARG A 175 -22.36 5.26 40.49
N ALA A 176 -21.12 4.85 40.78
CA ALA A 176 -20.53 4.86 42.12
C ALA A 176 -20.12 6.23 42.68
N ARG A 177 -20.21 7.33 41.92
CA ARG A 177 -19.88 8.69 42.39
C ARG A 177 -21.14 9.54 42.52
N GLN A 178 -21.41 9.97 43.75
CA GLN A 178 -22.53 10.81 44.17
C GLN A 178 -22.40 12.25 43.62
N ASP A 179 -22.63 12.43 42.32
CA ASP A 179 -23.10 13.72 41.82
C ASP A 179 -24.64 13.64 41.68
N SER A 180 -25.35 14.44 42.47
CA SER A 180 -26.81 14.48 42.49
C SER A 180 -27.44 14.90 41.15
N SER A 181 -26.64 15.40 40.20
CA SER A 181 -27.08 15.82 38.87
C SER A 181 -27.19 14.67 37.85
N TRP A 182 -26.55 13.52 38.10
CA TRP A 182 -26.54 12.38 37.18
C TRP A 182 -27.80 11.51 37.33
N LYS A 183 -28.50 11.25 36.23
CA LYS A 183 -29.63 10.30 36.18
C LYS A 183 -29.23 9.05 35.40
N SER A 184 -29.37 7.89 36.04
CA SER A 184 -28.97 6.60 35.48
C SER A 184 -29.69 6.25 34.19
N GLU A 185 -28.95 5.69 33.24
CA GLU A 185 -29.50 5.06 32.04
C GLU A 185 -30.30 3.81 32.42
N THR A 186 -31.35 3.53 31.65
CA THR A 186 -32.21 2.36 31.82
C THR A 186 -31.76 1.23 30.87
N VAL A 187 -32.12 -0.01 31.20
CA VAL A 187 -31.99 -1.15 30.29
C VAL A 187 -32.65 -0.86 28.94
N LEU A 188 -33.87 -0.29 28.95
CA LEU A 188 -34.61 0.07 27.74
C LEU A 188 -33.88 1.11 26.88
N SER A 189 -33.28 2.14 27.49
CA SER A 189 -32.60 3.18 26.72
C SER A 189 -31.33 2.69 26.03
N MET A 190 -30.58 1.77 26.64
CA MET A 190 -29.37 1.19 26.03
C MET A 190 -29.73 0.17 24.95
N THR A 191 -30.74 -0.67 25.17
CA THR A 191 -31.22 -1.64 24.17
C THR A 191 -31.84 -0.98 22.95
N SER A 192 -32.46 0.19 23.12
CA SER A 192 -33.05 0.97 22.01
C SER A 192 -32.03 1.35 20.92
N GLU A 193 -30.73 1.32 21.22
CA GLU A 193 -29.66 1.56 20.25
C GLU A 193 -29.52 0.45 19.20
N TRP A 194 -29.91 -0.80 19.49
CA TRP A 194 -29.57 -1.97 18.65
C TRP A 194 -30.60 -3.11 18.60
N ALA A 195 -31.49 -3.23 19.59
CA ALA A 195 -32.40 -4.37 19.71
C ALA A 195 -33.59 -4.28 18.74
N GLY A 196 -34.14 -5.45 18.38
CA GLY A 196 -35.35 -5.61 17.59
C GLY A 196 -36.64 -5.41 18.40
N ALA A 197 -37.77 -5.43 17.70
CA ALA A 197 -39.08 -5.12 18.27
C ALA A 197 -39.45 -6.04 19.44
N GLU A 198 -39.28 -7.37 19.29
CA GLU A 198 -39.68 -8.35 20.31
C GLU A 198 -38.98 -8.10 21.66
N MET A 199 -37.69 -7.78 21.65
CA MET A 199 -36.94 -7.47 22.86
C MET A 199 -37.43 -6.17 23.51
N ILE A 200 -37.64 -5.12 22.71
CA ILE A 200 -38.16 -3.83 23.20
C ILE A 200 -39.57 -4.00 23.79
N GLU A 201 -40.48 -4.70 23.10
CA GLU A 201 -41.83 -5.02 23.58
C GLU A 201 -41.77 -5.81 24.89
N ARG A 202 -40.87 -6.79 24.98
CA ARG A 202 -40.69 -7.59 26.20
C ARG A 202 -40.23 -6.75 27.39
N LEU A 203 -39.32 -5.80 27.18
CA LEU A 203 -38.88 -4.88 28.24
C LEU A 203 -40.03 -3.96 28.69
N ILE A 204 -40.79 -3.40 27.75
CA ILE A 204 -41.96 -2.56 28.04
C ILE A 204 -43.04 -3.37 28.77
N GLY A 205 -43.35 -4.58 28.30
CA GLY A 205 -44.28 -5.50 28.97
C GLY A 205 -43.81 -5.94 30.36
N GLY A 206 -42.49 -5.92 30.59
CA GLY A 206 -41.84 -6.09 31.89
C GLY A 206 -41.87 -4.85 32.80
N GLY A 207 -42.47 -3.75 32.36
CA GLY A 207 -42.67 -2.51 33.12
C GLY A 207 -41.64 -1.41 32.85
N ALA A 208 -40.80 -1.52 31.81
CA ALA A 208 -39.83 -0.47 31.49
C ALA A 208 -40.51 0.83 31.03
N ASP A 209 -40.11 1.96 31.62
CA ASP A 209 -40.70 3.27 31.33
C ASP A 209 -40.11 3.88 30.05
N VAL A 210 -40.92 3.95 28.99
CA VAL A 210 -40.57 4.59 27.71
C VAL A 210 -40.32 6.10 27.84
N HIS A 211 -40.81 6.73 28.91
CA HIS A 211 -40.66 8.15 29.19
C HIS A 211 -39.51 8.44 30.16
N ALA A 212 -38.72 7.44 30.55
CA ALA A 212 -37.57 7.65 31.43
C ALA A 212 -36.62 8.72 30.87
N ARG A 213 -36.13 9.59 31.75
CA ARG A 213 -35.19 10.68 31.43
C ARG A 213 -33.88 10.45 32.16
N PHE A 214 -32.79 10.32 31.41
CA PHE A 214 -31.45 10.04 31.92
C PHE A 214 -30.43 11.08 31.46
N THR A 215 -29.19 10.92 31.90
CA THR A 215 -28.05 11.76 31.51
C THR A 215 -27.06 10.95 30.67
N LYS A 216 -26.49 11.57 29.63
CA LYS A 216 -25.47 10.97 28.75
C LYS A 216 -24.28 11.92 28.62
N ASP A 217 -23.11 11.36 28.33
CA ASP A 217 -21.90 12.13 28.06
C ASP A 217 -21.92 12.64 26.61
N SER A 218 -21.65 13.93 26.37
CA SER A 218 -21.67 14.51 25.02
C SER A 218 -20.68 13.82 24.07
N LEU A 219 -19.57 13.31 24.60
CA LEU A 219 -18.53 12.58 23.84
C LEU A 219 -19.06 11.23 23.31
N GLN A 220 -20.06 10.64 23.99
CA GLN A 220 -20.73 9.42 23.52
C GLN A 220 -21.77 9.67 22.42
N LEU A 221 -22.21 10.92 22.26
CA LEU A 221 -23.23 11.33 21.30
C LEU A 221 -22.65 12.02 20.05
N ARG A 222 -21.32 12.22 20.00
CA ARG A 222 -20.61 12.96 18.92
C ARG A 222 -21.30 14.29 18.56
N LEU A 223 -21.86 14.99 19.54
CA LEU A 223 -22.36 16.35 19.35
C LEU A 223 -21.12 17.26 19.23
N TYR A 224 -20.99 17.97 18.10
CA TYR A 224 -19.76 18.63 17.61
C TYR A 224 -19.03 19.57 18.59
N ASP A 225 -17.70 19.70 18.43
CA ASP A 225 -16.73 20.78 18.81
C ASP A 225 -16.84 21.51 20.18
N GLU A 226 -17.77 21.14 21.05
CA GLU A 226 -17.94 21.69 22.39
C GLU A 226 -17.14 20.88 23.43
N PRO A 227 -16.62 21.52 24.50
CA PRO A 227 -15.95 20.81 25.59
C PRO A 227 -16.88 19.79 26.26
N ASP A 228 -16.31 18.65 26.66
CA ASP A 228 -16.99 17.53 27.32
C ASP A 228 -17.98 18.01 28.39
N HIS A 229 -19.27 17.70 28.20
CA HIS A 229 -20.32 18.05 29.15
C HIS A 229 -21.42 16.98 29.21
N ILE A 230 -22.31 17.14 30.18
CA ILE A 230 -23.35 16.15 30.49
C ILE A 230 -24.66 16.61 29.87
N VAL A 231 -25.20 15.80 28.96
CA VAL A 231 -26.51 16.03 28.36
C VAL A 231 -27.57 15.46 29.30
N HIS A 232 -28.43 16.32 29.84
CA HIS A 232 -29.54 15.92 30.71
C HIS A 232 -30.84 15.73 29.92
N LYS A 233 -31.80 15.01 30.50
CA LYS A 233 -33.14 14.76 29.93
C LYS A 233 -33.13 13.96 28.61
N VAL A 234 -32.10 13.16 28.37
CA VAL A 234 -32.06 12.20 27.24
C VAL A 234 -33.11 11.11 27.48
N ALA A 235 -33.65 10.53 26.40
CA ALA A 235 -34.74 9.56 26.41
C ALA A 235 -34.41 8.40 25.45
N ALA A 236 -35.11 7.26 25.58
CA ALA A 236 -34.85 6.07 24.74
C ALA A 236 -35.01 6.37 23.24
N ILE A 237 -35.98 7.22 22.87
CA ILE A 237 -36.21 7.64 21.48
C ILE A 237 -35.03 8.41 20.89
N HIS A 238 -34.30 9.20 21.69
CA HIS A 238 -33.09 9.90 21.25
C HIS A 238 -31.98 8.90 20.88
N MET A 239 -31.81 7.85 21.68
CA MET A 239 -30.78 6.83 21.44
C MET A 239 -31.10 5.96 20.22
N ALA A 240 -32.37 5.56 20.06
CA ALA A 240 -32.81 4.84 18.87
C ALA A 240 -32.62 5.67 17.59
N ALA A 241 -32.95 6.97 17.64
CA ALA A 241 -32.74 7.89 16.52
C ALA A 241 -31.26 8.09 16.21
N PHE A 242 -30.42 8.29 17.24
CA PHE A 242 -28.97 8.43 17.10
C PHE A 242 -28.31 7.22 16.44
N ARG A 243 -28.80 6.00 16.66
CA ARG A 243 -28.21 4.79 16.04
C ARG A 243 -28.90 4.38 14.75
N GLY A 244 -29.94 5.10 14.33
CA GLY A 244 -30.77 4.72 13.19
C GLY A 244 -31.59 3.44 13.43
N ASN A 245 -31.84 3.05 14.67
CA ASN A 245 -32.65 1.87 14.98
C ASN A 245 -34.16 2.18 14.83
N PHE A 246 -34.61 2.16 13.58
CA PHE A 246 -36.00 2.46 13.22
C PHE A 246 -37.01 1.45 13.80
N ILE A 247 -36.60 0.19 14.00
CA ILE A 247 -37.46 -0.83 14.61
C ILE A 247 -37.77 -0.47 16.06
N ALA A 248 -36.74 -0.11 16.84
CA ALA A 248 -36.94 0.38 18.19
C ALA A 248 -37.74 1.69 18.22
N LEU A 249 -37.51 2.62 17.28
CA LEU A 249 -38.30 3.84 17.15
C LEU A 249 -39.79 3.55 16.95
N GLU A 250 -40.14 2.67 16.01
CA GLU A 250 -41.55 2.30 15.74
C GLU A 250 -42.20 1.66 16.96
N THR A 251 -41.48 0.77 17.63
CA THR A 251 -41.95 0.03 18.80
C THR A 251 -42.19 0.98 19.99
N LEU A 252 -41.22 1.86 20.30
CA LEU A 252 -41.37 2.86 21.36
C LEU A 252 -42.54 3.81 21.11
N LEU A 253 -42.74 4.24 19.85
CA LEU A 253 -43.84 5.11 19.46
C LEU A 253 -45.21 4.40 19.51
N ALA A 254 -45.27 3.10 19.27
CA ALA A 254 -46.50 2.31 19.37
C ALA A 254 -47.04 2.20 20.80
N HIS A 255 -46.15 2.18 21.80
CA HIS A 255 -46.50 2.00 23.22
C HIS A 255 -46.72 3.31 24.01
N HIS A 256 -46.81 4.46 23.31
CA HIS A 256 -47.04 5.78 23.91
C HIS A 256 -48.40 5.95 24.62
N GLY A 257 -49.33 5.00 24.47
CA GLY A 257 -50.74 5.16 24.85
C GLY A 257 -51.19 4.53 26.17
N ASP A 258 -50.41 3.63 26.79
CA ASP A 258 -50.98 2.67 27.76
C ASP A 258 -50.77 3.02 29.26
N ALA A 259 -50.06 4.09 29.62
CA ALA A 259 -49.62 4.33 31.00
C ALA A 259 -49.91 5.72 31.62
N MET A 260 -50.82 6.54 31.08
CA MET A 260 -51.11 7.88 31.65
C MET A 260 -52.57 8.11 32.04
N SER A 261 -52.75 8.71 33.22
CA SER A 261 -54.05 9.12 33.75
C SER A 261 -54.65 10.26 32.92
N ALA A 262 -55.99 10.31 32.84
CA ALA A 262 -56.77 11.24 32.01
C ALA A 262 -56.58 12.75 32.30
N MET A 263 -55.69 13.13 33.23
CA MET A 263 -55.42 14.51 33.62
C MET A 263 -54.15 15.10 32.95
N GLU A 264 -53.36 14.28 32.25
CA GLU A 264 -52.17 14.68 31.48
C GLU A 264 -52.37 14.58 29.95
N MET A 265 -53.60 14.72 29.46
CA MET A 265 -53.97 14.70 28.03
C MET A 265 -53.48 15.93 27.21
N MET A 266 -52.43 16.63 27.66
CA MET A 266 -51.88 17.83 27.00
C MET A 266 -50.34 17.85 26.96
N ASP A 267 -49.68 16.75 26.58
CA ASP A 267 -48.32 16.85 26.04
C ASP A 267 -48.33 16.35 24.58
N PRO A 268 -48.00 17.20 23.58
CA PRO A 268 -47.87 16.83 22.16
C PRO A 268 -46.71 15.85 21.90
N ALA A 269 -46.91 14.63 22.40
CA ALA A 269 -46.36 13.31 22.12
C ALA A 269 -44.82 13.18 22.05
N MET A 270 -44.27 12.22 22.79
CA MET A 270 -42.85 11.82 22.95
C MET A 270 -41.93 11.94 21.73
N ILE A 271 -42.46 11.95 20.51
CA ILE A 271 -41.69 12.11 19.28
C ILE A 271 -40.91 13.44 19.22
N ASN A 272 -41.43 14.49 19.84
CA ASN A 272 -40.82 15.83 19.89
C ASN A 272 -40.24 16.16 21.27
N VAL A 273 -40.01 15.15 22.11
CA VAL A 273 -39.33 15.36 23.39
C VAL A 273 -37.98 16.02 23.15
N GLN A 274 -37.66 17.03 23.95
CA GLN A 274 -36.38 17.71 23.94
C GLN A 274 -35.52 17.28 25.13
N ASP A 275 -34.23 17.13 24.90
CA ASP A 275 -33.25 17.05 25.97
C ASP A 275 -33.01 18.45 26.62
N ILE A 276 -32.00 18.57 27.48
CA ILE A 276 -31.69 19.85 28.14
C ILE A 276 -31.18 20.92 27.19
N GLU A 277 -30.61 20.51 26.06
CA GLU A 277 -30.12 21.38 24.99
C GLU A 277 -31.22 21.73 24.00
N GLY A 278 -32.45 21.22 24.17
CA GLY A 278 -33.52 21.46 23.21
C GLY A 278 -33.44 20.54 21.99
N ASN A 279 -32.52 19.57 21.95
CA ASN A 279 -32.41 18.63 20.82
C ASN A 279 -33.54 17.59 20.89
N THR A 280 -34.17 17.33 19.74
CA THR A 280 -35.20 16.29 19.55
C THR A 280 -34.62 15.03 18.92
N ALA A 281 -35.43 13.96 18.80
CA ALA A 281 -35.02 12.74 18.08
C ALA A 281 -34.52 13.02 16.65
N LEU A 282 -35.08 14.02 15.94
CA LEU A 282 -34.59 14.44 14.62
C LEU A 282 -33.19 15.07 14.67
N HIS A 283 -32.84 15.80 15.74
CA HIS A 283 -31.50 16.34 15.92
C HIS A 283 -30.47 15.23 16.15
N TYR A 284 -30.84 14.20 16.93
CA TYR A 284 -29.99 13.02 17.16
C TYR A 284 -29.84 12.15 15.89
N ALA A 285 -30.90 12.00 15.09
CA ALA A 285 -30.80 11.30 13.80
C ALA A 285 -29.87 12.04 12.81
N ALA A 286 -29.77 13.36 12.92
CA ALA A 286 -28.93 14.20 12.08
C ALA A 286 -27.43 14.18 12.45
N SER A 287 -27.06 13.67 13.63
CA SER A 287 -25.66 13.64 14.10
C SER A 287 -24.93 12.33 13.82
N TYR A 288 -25.61 11.27 13.38
CA TYR A 288 -25.01 9.95 13.15
C TYR A 288 -25.00 9.53 11.68
N PHE A 289 -23.83 9.13 11.21
CA PHE A 289 -23.59 8.55 9.89
C PHE A 289 -23.12 7.11 10.13
N GLY A 290 -23.84 6.12 9.57
CA GLY A 290 -23.52 4.70 9.80
C GLY A 290 -22.14 4.31 9.24
N GLY A 291 -21.73 3.05 9.43
CA GLY A 291 -20.42 2.54 8.98
C GLY A 291 -20.15 2.61 7.46
N ASN A 292 -21.13 3.00 6.64
CA ASN A 292 -21.02 3.24 5.21
C ASN A 292 -20.94 4.74 4.84
N GLY A 293 -20.84 5.63 5.83
CA GLY A 293 -20.74 7.08 5.65
C GLY A 293 -22.02 7.75 5.15
N LYS A 294 -23.21 7.14 5.30
CA LYS A 294 -24.49 7.72 4.89
C LYS A 294 -25.44 7.91 6.09
N VAL A 295 -26.28 8.93 5.99
CA VAL A 295 -27.40 9.16 6.92
C VAL A 295 -28.43 8.03 6.78
N PHE A 296 -28.92 7.50 7.91
CA PHE A 296 -29.85 6.37 7.90
C PHE A 296 -31.30 6.82 7.59
N MET A 297 -31.65 6.83 6.30
CA MET A 297 -32.95 7.29 5.78
C MET A 297 -34.18 6.72 6.51
N PRO A 298 -34.28 5.41 6.83
CA PRO A 298 -35.48 4.87 7.47
C PRO A 298 -35.82 5.52 8.81
N ALA A 299 -34.83 5.93 9.61
CA ALA A 299 -35.07 6.59 10.89
C ALA A 299 -35.73 7.97 10.69
N PHE A 300 -35.29 8.74 9.69
CA PHE A 300 -35.93 10.01 9.33
C PHE A 300 -37.35 9.80 8.80
N GLU A 301 -37.56 8.80 7.94
CA GLU A 301 -38.90 8.50 7.42
C GLU A 301 -39.86 8.10 8.54
N THR A 302 -39.44 7.22 9.45
CA THR A 302 -40.25 6.81 10.60
C THR A 302 -40.61 8.01 11.48
N LEU A 303 -39.63 8.84 11.87
CA LEU A 303 -39.87 10.01 12.72
C LEU A 303 -40.80 11.02 12.03
N CYS A 304 -40.51 11.41 10.80
CA CYS A 304 -41.32 12.36 10.04
C CYS A 304 -42.76 11.84 9.83
N ASN A 305 -42.93 10.59 9.38
CA ASN A 305 -44.26 9.99 9.16
C ASN A 305 -45.10 9.87 10.44
N LYS A 306 -44.46 9.84 11.61
CA LYS A 306 -45.12 9.76 12.91
C LYS A 306 -45.34 11.13 13.56
N GLY A 307 -45.04 12.23 12.85
CA GLY A 307 -45.33 13.60 13.28
C GLY A 307 -44.18 14.31 13.99
N ALA A 308 -42.93 13.90 13.77
CA ALA A 308 -41.77 14.65 14.24
C ALA A 308 -41.73 16.04 13.57
N ASP A 309 -41.58 17.08 14.38
CA ASP A 309 -41.60 18.48 13.93
C ASP A 309 -40.16 18.95 13.69
N ALA A 310 -39.82 19.17 12.42
CA ALA A 310 -38.49 19.61 12.01
C ALA A 310 -38.27 21.12 12.19
N SER A 311 -39.31 21.88 12.58
CA SER A 311 -39.23 23.32 12.89
C SER A 311 -38.70 23.62 14.29
N ILE A 312 -38.60 22.61 15.17
CA ILE A 312 -38.15 22.80 16.54
C ILE A 312 -36.66 23.17 16.54
N ASN A 313 -36.31 24.25 17.22
CA ASN A 313 -34.94 24.68 17.44
C ASN A 313 -34.41 24.16 18.78
N ASN A 314 -33.11 23.80 18.80
CA ASN A 314 -32.37 23.59 20.04
C ASN A 314 -31.99 24.94 20.71
N ASN A 315 -31.26 24.88 21.82
CA ASN A 315 -30.83 26.04 22.61
C ASN A 315 -29.77 26.90 21.90
N GLN A 316 -29.23 26.44 20.77
CA GLN A 316 -28.36 27.20 19.87
C GLN A 316 -29.17 27.86 18.75
N GLY A 317 -30.49 27.68 18.72
CA GLY A 317 -31.36 28.15 17.65
C GLY A 317 -31.28 27.28 16.39
N GLU A 318 -30.62 26.13 16.45
CA GLU A 318 -30.42 25.23 15.31
C GLU A 318 -31.61 24.28 15.16
N THR A 319 -32.05 24.07 13.93
CA THR A 319 -33.01 23.02 13.56
C THR A 319 -32.27 21.72 13.20
N ALA A 320 -32.98 20.60 13.05
CA ALA A 320 -32.36 19.36 12.54
C ALA A 320 -31.66 19.53 11.17
N LEU A 321 -32.15 20.47 10.33
CA LEU A 321 -31.52 20.87 9.08
C LEU A 321 -30.14 21.55 9.26
N HIS A 322 -29.90 22.27 10.36
CA HIS A 322 -28.58 22.80 10.68
C HIS A 322 -27.62 21.68 11.08
N ASN A 323 -28.04 20.79 11.99
CA ASN A 323 -27.20 19.72 12.53
C ASN A 323 -26.72 18.73 11.46
N ILE A 324 -27.58 18.38 10.49
CA ILE A 324 -27.18 17.47 9.40
C ILE A 324 -26.12 18.10 8.48
N LEU A 325 -26.14 19.42 8.31
CA LEU A 325 -25.18 20.15 7.49
C LEU A 325 -23.88 20.47 8.25
N ALA A 326 -23.93 20.51 9.59
CA ALA A 326 -22.78 20.75 10.44
C ALA A 326 -21.86 19.52 10.57
N SER A 327 -22.29 18.33 10.11
CA SER A 327 -21.51 17.12 10.29
C SER A 327 -20.16 17.12 9.57
N ALA A 328 -19.10 16.73 10.27
CA ALA A 328 -17.76 16.57 9.68
C ALA A 328 -17.59 15.25 8.90
N GLU A 329 -18.53 14.30 9.04
CA GLU A 329 -18.45 12.96 8.43
C GLU A 329 -19.63 12.71 7.48
N GLY A 330 -19.41 11.88 6.45
CA GLY A 330 -20.45 11.29 5.59
C GLY A 330 -21.05 12.14 4.45
N ILE A 331 -21.78 11.45 3.57
CA ILE A 331 -22.47 11.97 2.39
C ILE A 331 -23.93 12.29 2.77
N ILE A 332 -24.33 13.55 2.57
CA ILE A 332 -25.68 14.03 2.85
C ILE A 332 -26.58 13.76 1.64
N ASP A 333 -27.61 12.93 1.82
CA ASP A 333 -28.62 12.66 0.79
C ASP A 333 -29.65 13.81 0.73
N LYS A 334 -29.89 14.34 -0.49
CA LYS A 334 -30.89 15.38 -0.76
C LYS A 334 -32.31 14.95 -0.35
N GLN A 335 -32.59 13.65 -0.30
CA GLN A 335 -33.87 13.13 0.18
C GLN A 335 -34.11 13.44 1.66
N VAL A 336 -33.08 13.36 2.52
CA VAL A 336 -33.22 13.75 3.95
C VAL A 336 -33.62 15.21 4.05
N LEU A 337 -32.91 16.09 3.32
CA LEU A 337 -33.17 17.52 3.31
C LEU A 337 -34.59 17.82 2.82
N SER A 338 -35.03 17.15 1.75
CA SER A 338 -36.39 17.28 1.22
C SER A 338 -37.46 16.88 2.26
N ARG A 339 -37.21 15.83 3.05
CA ARG A 339 -38.13 15.36 4.10
C ARG A 339 -38.23 16.35 5.26
N LEU A 340 -37.09 16.86 5.73
CA LEU A 340 -37.05 17.86 6.81
C LEU A 340 -37.83 19.12 6.41
N LEU A 341 -37.62 19.62 5.19
CA LEU A 341 -38.38 20.76 4.63
C LEU A 341 -39.88 20.46 4.55
N ALA A 342 -40.26 19.26 4.11
CA ALA A 342 -41.66 18.86 4.02
C ALA A 342 -42.35 18.71 5.40
N HIS A 343 -41.58 18.59 6.48
CA HIS A 343 -42.07 18.40 7.85
C HIS A 343 -41.75 19.60 8.77
N GLY A 344 -41.64 20.80 8.18
CA GLY A 344 -41.68 22.06 8.92
C GLY A 344 -40.34 22.78 9.07
N ALA A 345 -39.20 22.20 8.69
CA ALA A 345 -37.94 22.94 8.69
C ALA A 345 -37.99 24.06 7.63
N GLU A 346 -37.68 25.30 8.00
CA GLU A 346 -37.62 26.41 7.04
C GLU A 346 -36.19 26.55 6.51
N ILE A 347 -36.05 26.67 5.19
CA ILE A 347 -34.74 26.65 4.53
C ILE A 347 -33.85 27.86 4.86
N ASN A 348 -34.44 28.90 5.45
CA ASN A 348 -33.80 30.16 5.82
C ASN A 348 -33.88 30.44 7.32
N ASP A 349 -34.18 29.44 8.15
CA ASP A 349 -34.07 29.59 9.61
C ASP A 349 -32.67 30.04 10.01
N ILE A 350 -32.57 30.74 11.14
CA ILE A 350 -31.30 31.25 11.64
C ILE A 350 -31.00 30.70 13.03
N ASP A 351 -29.75 30.28 13.24
CA ASP A 351 -29.22 29.98 14.57
C ASP A 351 -29.01 31.26 15.40
N HIS A 352 -28.59 31.12 16.67
CA HIS A 352 -28.26 32.25 17.54
C HIS A 352 -27.07 33.10 17.05
N ALA A 353 -26.21 32.56 16.17
CA ALA A 353 -25.16 33.31 15.49
C ALA A 353 -25.64 33.98 14.20
N GLY A 354 -26.93 33.86 13.85
CA GLY A 354 -27.54 34.39 12.65
C GLY A 354 -27.22 33.60 11.38
N ASN A 355 -26.61 32.42 11.49
CA ASN A 355 -26.29 31.57 10.35
C ASN A 355 -27.55 30.84 9.89
N THR A 356 -27.73 30.78 8.58
CA THR A 356 -28.73 29.90 7.94
C THR A 356 -28.16 28.52 7.64
N PRO A 357 -28.99 27.51 7.30
CA PRO A 357 -28.47 26.22 6.83
C PRO A 357 -27.44 26.36 5.69
N LEU A 358 -27.63 27.33 4.80
CA LEU A 358 -26.68 27.63 3.72
C LEU A 358 -25.34 28.18 4.24
N HIS A 359 -25.30 28.92 5.34
CA HIS A 359 -24.04 29.35 5.97
C HIS A 359 -23.25 28.18 6.54
N ILE A 360 -23.94 27.16 7.07
CA ILE A 360 -23.30 25.94 7.59
C ILE A 360 -22.82 25.06 6.43
N ALA A 361 -23.67 24.82 5.43
CA ALA A 361 -23.34 23.96 4.28
C ALA A 361 -22.08 24.41 3.54
N VAL A 362 -21.86 25.72 3.37
CA VAL A 362 -20.69 26.26 2.64
C VAL A 362 -19.36 26.13 3.40
N ARG A 363 -19.38 25.73 4.68
CA ARG A 363 -18.17 25.36 5.43
C ARG A 363 -17.61 24.02 4.94
N ARG A 364 -18.44 23.18 4.33
CA ARG A 364 -18.08 21.90 3.70
C ARG A 364 -18.16 22.03 2.18
N LEU A 365 -17.09 22.54 1.58
CA LEU A 365 -17.05 22.76 0.12
C LEU A 365 -17.23 21.44 -0.66
N ASP A 366 -16.84 20.29 -0.09
CA ASP A 366 -17.06 18.94 -0.61
C ASP A 366 -18.55 18.61 -0.84
N CYS A 367 -19.48 19.30 -0.15
CA CYS A 367 -20.92 19.16 -0.30
C CYS A 367 -21.55 20.13 -1.34
N HIS A 368 -20.81 20.53 -2.38
CA HIS A 368 -21.28 21.47 -3.43
C HIS A 368 -22.65 21.07 -4.05
N GLY A 369 -22.93 19.77 -4.22
CA GLY A 369 -24.23 19.28 -4.70
C GLY A 369 -25.41 19.55 -3.74
N VAL A 370 -25.14 19.59 -2.42
CA VAL A 370 -26.12 19.97 -1.38
C VAL A 370 -26.31 21.49 -1.35
N ILE A 371 -25.23 22.26 -1.51
CA ILE A 371 -25.28 23.72 -1.61
C ILE A 371 -26.15 24.15 -2.80
N ALA A 372 -25.95 23.52 -3.96
CA ALA A 372 -26.79 23.74 -5.14
C ALA A 372 -28.26 23.39 -4.87
N PHE A 373 -28.52 22.24 -4.23
CA PHE A 373 -29.88 21.82 -3.88
C PHE A 373 -30.58 22.80 -2.93
N LEU A 374 -29.92 23.27 -1.88
CA LEU A 374 -30.49 24.25 -0.95
C LEU A 374 -30.89 25.54 -1.68
N ILE A 375 -30.06 26.02 -2.60
CA ILE A 375 -30.35 27.19 -3.43
C ILE A 375 -31.55 26.94 -4.36
N GLU A 376 -31.62 25.76 -4.99
CA GLU A 376 -32.76 25.34 -5.82
C GLU A 376 -34.07 25.30 -5.01
N GLN A 377 -34.01 24.90 -3.75
CA GLN A 377 -35.15 24.88 -2.83
C GLN A 377 -35.47 26.26 -2.21
N GLY A 378 -34.75 27.33 -2.58
CA GLY A 378 -35.05 28.70 -2.16
C GLY A 378 -34.21 29.25 -1.00
N ALA A 379 -33.06 28.64 -0.70
CA ALA A 379 -32.11 29.20 0.27
C ALA A 379 -31.58 30.58 -0.20
N ASN A 380 -31.64 31.57 0.68
CA ASN A 380 -31.27 32.94 0.40
C ASN A 380 -29.77 33.18 0.66
N ALA A 381 -28.99 33.27 -0.41
CA ALA A 381 -27.54 33.51 -0.37
C ALA A 381 -27.12 34.95 0.02
N THR A 382 -28.09 35.84 0.32
CA THR A 382 -27.85 37.24 0.68
C THR A 382 -28.02 37.56 2.16
N ILE A 383 -28.59 36.63 2.94
CA ILE A 383 -28.75 36.79 4.38
C ILE A 383 -27.34 36.90 4.98
N GLY A 384 -27.11 37.92 5.80
CA GLY A 384 -25.87 38.06 6.58
C GLY A 384 -26.12 37.58 8.00
N ASN A 385 -25.18 36.80 8.54
CA ASN A 385 -25.21 36.38 9.93
C ASN A 385 -24.94 37.56 10.90
N SER A 386 -24.84 37.29 12.20
CA SER A 386 -24.58 38.32 13.22
C SER A 386 -23.25 39.08 13.05
N LYS A 387 -22.33 38.58 12.20
CA LYS A 387 -21.09 39.27 11.79
C LYS A 387 -21.24 40.03 10.46
N ASN A 388 -22.45 40.12 9.91
CA ASN A 388 -22.76 40.57 8.55
C ASN A 388 -22.04 39.76 7.46
N GLU A 389 -21.66 38.52 7.74
CA GLU A 389 -21.08 37.61 6.75
C GLU A 389 -22.21 36.84 6.09
N THR A 390 -22.35 36.96 4.77
CA THR A 390 -23.25 36.10 3.97
C THR A 390 -22.57 34.75 3.66
N PRO A 391 -23.28 33.74 3.14
CA PRO A 391 -22.67 32.43 2.83
C PRO A 391 -21.46 32.54 1.89
N ILE A 392 -21.44 33.51 0.97
CA ILE A 392 -20.30 33.74 0.08
C ILE A 392 -19.04 34.20 0.83
N HIS A 393 -19.19 34.91 1.96
CA HIS A 393 -18.08 35.32 2.81
C HIS A 393 -17.45 34.14 3.53
N ILE A 394 -18.28 33.17 3.97
CA ILE A 394 -17.83 31.94 4.64
C ILE A 394 -17.18 30.99 3.62
N ALA A 395 -17.81 30.79 2.45
CA ALA A 395 -17.25 30.00 1.37
C ALA A 395 -15.86 30.51 0.94
N ALA A 396 -15.67 31.83 0.88
CA ALA A 396 -14.41 32.47 0.52
C ALA A 396 -13.30 32.33 1.59
N SER A 397 -13.65 31.99 2.84
CA SER A 397 -12.68 31.66 3.90
C SER A 397 -12.29 30.17 3.96
N GLY A 398 -12.87 29.34 3.08
CA GLY A 398 -13.03 27.89 3.19
C GLY A 398 -11.92 27.05 3.85
N ASP A 399 -12.36 26.18 4.74
CA ASP A 399 -11.70 24.92 5.12
C ASP A 399 -12.28 23.77 4.28
N VAL A 400 -11.45 22.78 3.97
CA VAL A 400 -11.88 21.53 3.31
C VAL A 400 -11.22 20.40 4.08
N PHE A 401 -11.98 19.36 4.40
CA PHE A 401 -11.51 18.18 5.14
C PHE A 401 -10.82 17.13 4.22
N THR A 402 -10.50 17.47 2.96
CA THR A 402 -9.83 16.58 1.98
C THR A 402 -8.40 17.05 1.64
N PRO A 403 -7.46 16.14 1.29
CA PRO A 403 -6.11 16.52 0.86
C PRO A 403 -6.07 17.00 -0.60
N GLY A 404 -5.71 18.25 -0.86
CA GLY A 404 -5.44 18.75 -2.22
C GLY A 404 -5.77 20.23 -2.44
N LEU A 405 -4.76 21.08 -2.69
CA LEU A 405 -4.97 22.53 -2.83
C LEU A 405 -5.66 22.93 -4.14
N ALA A 406 -5.48 22.17 -5.22
CA ALA A 406 -6.04 22.49 -6.55
C ALA A 406 -7.54 22.18 -6.60
N GLU A 407 -7.93 20.98 -6.17
CA GLU A 407 -9.33 20.56 -6.05
C GLU A 407 -10.09 21.45 -5.06
N LYS A 408 -9.46 21.82 -3.94
CA LYS A 408 -10.00 22.83 -3.00
C LYS A 408 -10.33 24.15 -3.69
N VAL A 409 -9.45 24.66 -4.55
CA VAL A 409 -9.66 25.92 -5.27
C VAL A 409 -10.77 25.78 -6.32
N GLU A 410 -10.84 24.65 -7.03
CA GLU A 410 -11.86 24.41 -8.06
C GLU A 410 -13.27 24.30 -7.46
N ILE A 411 -13.42 23.47 -6.42
CA ILE A 411 -14.68 23.31 -5.70
C ILE A 411 -15.09 24.62 -5.02
N GLN A 412 -14.14 25.34 -4.41
CA GLN A 412 -14.40 26.67 -3.85
C GLN A 412 -14.90 27.64 -4.93
N ASP A 413 -14.28 27.65 -6.11
CA ASP A 413 -14.67 28.53 -7.21
C ASP A 413 -16.06 28.17 -7.78
N GLU A 414 -16.41 26.89 -7.83
CA GLU A 414 -17.75 26.41 -8.19
C GLU A 414 -18.82 26.84 -7.19
N VAL A 415 -18.56 26.65 -5.88
CA VAL A 415 -19.46 27.10 -4.80
C VAL A 415 -19.63 28.62 -4.84
N LEU A 416 -18.53 29.38 -5.01
CA LEU A 416 -18.59 30.84 -5.14
C LEU A 416 -19.38 31.28 -6.38
N LYS A 417 -19.23 30.61 -7.53
CA LYS A 417 -20.04 30.86 -8.74
C LYS A 417 -21.52 30.60 -8.47
N THR A 418 -21.85 29.50 -7.79
CA THR A 418 -23.22 29.10 -7.47
C THR A 418 -23.87 30.13 -6.54
N LEU A 419 -23.17 30.56 -5.48
CA LEU A 419 -23.63 31.60 -4.56
C LEU A 419 -23.76 32.98 -5.23
N THR A 420 -22.86 33.31 -6.17
CA THR A 420 -22.94 34.57 -6.94
C THR A 420 -24.16 34.58 -7.86
N LYS A 421 -24.46 33.46 -8.54
CA LYS A 421 -25.68 33.31 -9.36
C LYS A 421 -26.95 33.43 -8.51
N ALA A 422 -26.91 32.98 -7.26
CA ALA A 422 -28.01 33.08 -6.30
C ALA A 422 -28.16 34.48 -5.64
N GLY A 423 -27.40 35.49 -6.10
CA GLY A 423 -27.51 36.88 -5.63
C GLY A 423 -26.49 37.30 -4.56
N GLY A 424 -25.52 36.45 -4.21
CA GLY A 424 -24.42 36.78 -3.30
C GLY A 424 -23.55 37.94 -3.81
N CYS A 425 -23.21 38.89 -2.93
CA CYS A 425 -22.47 40.10 -3.29
C CYS A 425 -21.00 39.81 -3.65
N ASN A 426 -20.49 40.49 -4.68
CA ASN A 426 -19.16 40.26 -5.27
C ASN A 426 -18.04 40.76 -4.32
N ILE A 427 -17.20 39.87 -3.79
CA ILE A 427 -16.25 40.17 -2.71
C ILE A 427 -14.94 40.80 -3.24
N ALA A 428 -15.03 42.02 -3.77
CA ALA A 428 -13.87 42.73 -4.31
C ALA A 428 -12.87 43.22 -3.23
N ASN A 429 -13.26 43.29 -1.95
CA ASN A 429 -12.47 43.96 -0.90
C ASN A 429 -11.67 43.03 0.04
N LYS A 430 -12.04 41.76 0.22
CA LYS A 430 -11.22 40.78 0.97
C LYS A 430 -10.10 40.18 0.12
N MET A 431 -10.22 40.25 -1.22
CA MET A 431 -9.16 39.89 -2.17
C MET A 431 -7.86 40.67 -1.92
N ARG A 432 -7.83 41.87 -1.32
CA ARG A 432 -6.56 42.61 -1.13
C ARG A 432 -5.51 41.91 -0.25
N ARG A 433 -5.91 41.13 0.76
CA ARG A 433 -4.95 40.36 1.58
C ARG A 433 -4.50 39.08 0.88
N HIS A 434 -5.40 38.41 0.16
CA HIS A 434 -5.07 37.24 -0.64
C HIS A 434 -4.25 37.62 -1.89
N PHE A 435 -4.54 38.75 -2.54
CA PHE A 435 -3.86 39.24 -3.74
C PHE A 435 -2.44 39.73 -3.46
N LEU A 436 -2.12 40.16 -2.23
CA LEU A 436 -0.74 40.48 -1.82
C LEU A 436 0.08 39.21 -1.51
N VAL A 437 -0.55 38.17 -0.95
CA VAL A 437 0.07 36.85 -0.78
C VAL A 437 0.23 36.13 -2.12
N VAL A 438 -0.75 36.29 -3.02
CA VAL A 438 -0.74 35.79 -4.40
C VAL A 438 0.22 36.59 -5.28
N LEU A 439 0.42 37.91 -5.08
CA LEU A 439 1.46 38.66 -5.80
C LEU A 439 2.87 38.31 -5.30
N ALA A 440 3.05 38.12 -3.99
CA ALA A 440 4.31 37.65 -3.42
C ALA A 440 4.65 36.23 -3.93
N ARG A 441 3.62 35.41 -4.17
CA ARG A 441 3.75 34.11 -4.87
C ARG A 441 3.86 34.24 -6.39
N ALA A 442 3.26 35.24 -7.04
CA ALA A 442 3.33 35.44 -8.49
C ALA A 442 4.75 35.84 -8.95
N THR A 443 5.51 36.53 -8.09
CA THR A 443 6.95 36.77 -8.32
C THR A 443 7.81 35.53 -8.10
N THR A 444 7.29 34.48 -7.45
CA THR A 444 7.92 33.15 -7.35
C THR A 444 7.40 32.15 -8.41
N PHE A 445 6.24 32.41 -9.02
CA PHE A 445 5.68 31.63 -10.14
C PHE A 445 6.39 31.85 -11.48
N ALA A 446 7.29 32.83 -11.58
CA ALA A 446 8.20 32.93 -12.72
C ALA A 446 9.38 31.94 -12.64
N SER A 447 9.51 31.17 -11.53
CA SER A 447 10.59 30.20 -11.31
C SER A 447 10.14 28.82 -10.82
N SER A 448 8.84 28.49 -10.85
CA SER A 448 8.33 27.19 -10.39
C SER A 448 7.49 26.48 -11.46
N GLU A 449 8.15 25.85 -12.44
CA GLU A 449 7.61 24.61 -12.99
C GLU A 449 8.00 23.50 -12.02
N LEU A 450 7.06 22.96 -11.23
CA LEU A 450 7.21 21.65 -10.57
C LEU A 450 5.84 21.12 -10.14
N TRP A 451 5.24 20.46 -11.12
CA TRP A 451 4.35 19.29 -11.10
C TRP A 451 3.21 19.14 -10.06
N PRO A 452 1.95 19.40 -10.45
CA PRO A 452 0.75 19.14 -9.67
C PRO A 452 0.04 17.85 -10.15
N TYR A 453 -0.39 16.99 -9.24
CA TYR A 453 -0.94 15.66 -9.56
C TYR A 453 -2.40 15.73 -10.00
N GLU A 454 -2.61 15.77 -11.31
CA GLU A 454 -3.74 15.22 -12.07
C GLU A 454 -3.29 15.14 -13.54
N ARG A 455 -2.67 14.05 -13.95
CA ARG A 455 -2.21 13.88 -15.34
C ARG A 455 -3.16 13.08 -16.21
N PHE A 456 -4.02 12.24 -15.66
CA PHE A 456 -4.81 11.30 -16.46
C PHE A 456 -6.27 11.76 -16.59
N TYR A 457 -6.80 11.63 -17.80
CA TYR A 457 -8.23 11.71 -18.07
C TYR A 457 -8.63 10.52 -18.95
N SER A 458 -9.88 10.07 -18.80
CA SER A 458 -10.45 9.00 -19.62
C SER A 458 -10.56 9.46 -21.07
N TYR A 459 -10.09 8.65 -22.02
CA TYR A 459 -10.12 8.95 -23.45
C TYR A 459 -11.56 9.17 -24.00
N HIS A 460 -12.59 8.73 -23.28
CA HIS A 460 -13.99 8.79 -23.74
C HIS A 460 -14.63 10.19 -23.77
N ASP A 461 -13.99 11.22 -23.24
CA ASP A 461 -14.51 12.61 -23.30
C ASP A 461 -14.11 13.39 -24.56
N ALA A 462 -13.23 12.86 -25.41
CA ALA A 462 -12.73 13.53 -26.61
C ALA A 462 -13.30 12.94 -27.91
N GLY A 463 -14.61 13.15 -28.13
CA GLY A 463 -15.17 13.35 -29.47
C GLY A 463 -15.38 12.12 -30.39
N PHE A 464 -16.55 11.49 -30.27
CA PHE A 464 -17.38 11.15 -31.44
C PHE A 464 -18.84 11.47 -31.10
N ALA A 465 -19.45 12.37 -31.88
CA ALA A 465 -20.82 12.80 -31.73
C ALA A 465 -21.79 11.66 -32.08
N THR A 466 -22.71 11.32 -31.16
CA THR A 466 -24.18 11.32 -31.34
C THR A 466 -24.84 10.61 -30.14
N ASN A 467 -25.60 11.38 -29.35
CA ASN A 467 -26.51 11.00 -28.25
C ASN A 467 -25.99 9.99 -27.20
N PRO A 468 -25.84 10.37 -25.92
CA PRO A 468 -25.51 9.42 -24.86
C PRO A 468 -26.71 8.48 -24.62
N PRO A 469 -26.54 7.15 -24.66
CA PRO A 469 -27.48 6.26 -24.00
C PRO A 469 -27.33 6.45 -22.49
N HIS A 470 -28.45 6.59 -21.80
CA HIS A 470 -28.53 6.49 -20.36
C HIS A 470 -28.01 5.12 -19.90
N HIS A 471 -26.77 5.07 -19.43
CA HIS A 471 -26.31 4.02 -18.52
C HIS A 471 -25.48 4.66 -17.42
N SER A 472 -25.88 4.30 -16.19
CA SER A 472 -25.16 4.33 -14.91
C SER A 472 -23.80 5.01 -14.86
N SER A 473 -23.69 5.90 -13.87
CA SER A 473 -22.49 6.57 -13.35
C SER A 473 -21.16 5.85 -13.63
N PRO A 474 -20.10 6.59 -14.04
CA PRO A 474 -18.76 6.04 -13.98
C PRO A 474 -18.43 5.78 -12.51
N GLU A 475 -18.24 4.51 -12.17
CA GLU A 475 -17.64 4.13 -10.90
C GLU A 475 -16.26 4.80 -10.84
N SER A 476 -16.08 5.69 -9.87
CA SER A 476 -14.77 6.22 -9.53
C SER A 476 -13.90 5.04 -9.12
N PHE A 477 -12.91 4.70 -9.94
CA PHE A 477 -11.82 3.82 -9.52
C PHE A 477 -11.11 4.51 -8.37
N GLY A 478 -11.47 4.14 -7.15
CA GLY A 478 -10.88 4.67 -5.93
C GLY A 478 -9.37 4.46 -5.94
N GLU A 479 -8.66 5.38 -5.29
CA GLU A 479 -7.26 5.14 -4.92
C GLU A 479 -7.16 3.78 -4.23
N PRO A 480 -6.18 2.93 -4.57
CA PRO A 480 -5.93 1.73 -3.78
C PRO A 480 -5.69 2.17 -2.32
N PRO A 481 -6.18 1.42 -1.32
CA PRO A 481 -5.96 1.78 0.07
C PRO A 481 -4.46 1.92 0.32
N ASN A 482 -4.07 3.00 0.98
CA ASN A 482 -2.70 3.22 1.39
C ASN A 482 -2.41 2.31 2.58
N TYR A 483 -2.23 1.01 2.31
CA TYR A 483 -2.13 -0.03 3.33
C TYR A 483 -0.99 0.22 4.30
N PHE A 484 0.10 0.89 3.89
CA PHE A 484 1.18 1.25 4.82
C PHE A 484 0.76 2.34 5.82
N THR A 485 0.08 3.40 5.37
CA THR A 485 -0.41 4.45 6.28
C THR A 485 -1.59 3.96 7.09
N GLN A 486 -2.36 3.02 6.54
CA GLN A 486 -3.44 2.33 7.24
C GLN A 486 -2.89 1.34 8.27
N TRP A 487 -1.83 0.59 7.98
CA TRP A 487 -1.12 -0.31 8.90
C TRP A 487 -0.40 0.44 10.01
N LEU A 488 0.40 1.46 9.68
CA LEU A 488 1.05 2.32 10.67
C LEU A 488 -0.01 3.07 11.49
N GLY A 489 -1.08 3.52 10.83
CA GLY A 489 -2.27 4.07 11.47
C GLY A 489 -2.95 3.05 12.37
N ASN A 490 -3.06 1.78 11.98
CA ASN A 490 -3.67 0.70 12.76
C ASN A 490 -2.81 0.33 13.97
N LEU A 491 -1.49 0.17 13.82
CA LEU A 491 -0.54 -0.01 14.93
C LEU A 491 -0.66 1.10 15.97
N VAL A 492 -0.78 2.33 15.49
CA VAL A 492 -0.95 3.51 16.33
C VAL A 492 -2.37 3.63 16.92
N ASN A 493 -3.42 3.36 16.15
CA ASN A 493 -4.81 3.47 16.59
C ASN A 493 -5.24 2.30 17.49
N ASN A 494 -4.62 1.13 17.32
CA ASN A 494 -4.76 -0.05 18.18
C ASN A 494 -3.89 0.07 19.44
N ASN A 495 -3.06 1.12 19.52
CA ASN A 495 -2.23 1.45 20.67
C ASN A 495 -1.31 0.28 21.07
N ASP A 496 -0.86 -0.47 20.07
CA ASP A 496 -0.03 -1.68 20.22
C ASP A 496 1.42 -1.28 20.51
N THR A 497 1.60 -0.75 21.72
CA THR A 497 2.86 -0.19 22.18
C THR A 497 3.96 -1.24 22.23
N TYR A 498 3.59 -2.53 22.37
CA TYR A 498 4.53 -3.64 22.33
C TYR A 498 5.05 -3.87 20.92
N GLU A 499 4.17 -4.01 19.93
CA GLU A 499 4.54 -4.18 18.53
C GLU A 499 5.28 -2.93 17.99
N LEU A 500 4.87 -1.72 18.43
CA LEU A 500 5.63 -0.47 18.18
C LEU A 500 6.99 -0.43 18.90
N GLN A 501 7.13 -0.97 20.10
CA GLN A 501 8.43 -1.01 20.83
C GLN A 501 9.35 -2.12 20.29
N GLU A 502 8.78 -3.19 19.77
CA GLU A 502 9.46 -4.31 19.11
C GLU A 502 9.97 -3.89 17.72
N VAL A 503 9.13 -3.21 16.93
CA VAL A 503 9.47 -2.69 15.59
C VAL A 503 10.48 -1.52 15.65
N PHE A 504 10.43 -0.66 16.68
CA PHE A 504 11.27 0.55 16.79
C PHE A 504 12.44 0.47 17.82
N GLY A 505 12.64 -0.69 18.45
CA GLY A 505 13.83 -1.07 19.22
C GLY A 505 14.15 -0.27 20.51
N ASN A 506 14.23 -0.96 21.67
CA ASN A 506 14.83 -0.51 22.94
C ASN A 506 14.29 0.79 23.57
N GLY A 507 12.98 0.83 23.87
CA GLY A 507 12.44 1.71 24.92
C GLY A 507 12.43 3.21 24.60
N THR A 508 12.32 3.56 23.32
CA THR A 508 12.41 4.93 22.81
C THR A 508 11.09 5.68 22.84
N ILE A 509 9.99 4.92 22.84
CA ILE A 509 8.60 5.36 22.93
C ILE A 509 8.16 5.22 24.39
N SER A 510 8.06 6.34 25.11
CA SER A 510 7.82 6.33 26.56
C SER A 510 6.35 6.35 26.97
N GLY A 511 5.41 5.94 26.09
CA GLY A 511 3.98 5.94 26.40
C GLY A 511 3.06 5.42 25.27
N ASN A 512 1.75 5.53 25.49
CA ASN A 512 0.67 5.14 24.59
C ASN A 512 0.55 6.12 23.41
N VAL A 513 0.82 5.67 22.20
CA VAL A 513 0.81 6.47 20.98
C VAL A 513 -0.57 6.41 20.34
N THR A 514 -1.25 7.56 20.19
CA THR A 514 -2.67 7.61 19.77
C THR A 514 -2.91 8.28 18.40
N SER A 515 -1.85 8.77 17.75
CA SER A 515 -1.88 9.23 16.35
C SER A 515 -0.48 9.17 15.75
N VAL A 516 -0.37 9.10 14.42
CA VAL A 516 0.95 9.05 13.74
C VAL A 516 1.78 10.30 14.06
N GLU A 517 1.14 11.48 14.26
CA GLU A 517 1.81 12.65 14.84
C GLU A 517 2.17 12.48 16.33
N GLY A 518 1.36 11.78 17.13
CA GLY A 518 1.66 11.44 18.52
C GLY A 518 2.87 10.51 18.66
N LEU A 519 3.10 9.62 17.69
CA LEU A 519 4.30 8.79 17.58
C LEU A 519 5.53 9.70 17.50
N SER A 520 5.48 10.73 16.64
CA SER A 520 6.55 11.72 16.50
C SER A 520 6.82 12.56 17.76
N GLY A 521 5.82 12.70 18.65
CA GLY A 521 5.94 13.46 19.91
C GLY A 521 6.35 12.63 21.14
N GLN A 522 6.18 11.31 21.11
CA GLN A 522 6.47 10.41 22.24
C GLN A 522 7.79 9.69 22.14
N ILE A 523 8.32 9.59 20.93
CA ILE A 523 9.69 9.22 20.82
C ILE A 523 10.47 10.42 21.39
N ALA A 524 11.09 10.23 22.56
CA ALA A 524 11.56 11.34 23.37
C ALA A 524 12.38 12.33 22.53
N THR A 525 11.88 13.56 22.35
CA THR A 525 12.76 14.67 21.98
C THR A 525 13.85 14.71 23.05
N PRO A 526 15.12 14.47 22.72
CA PRO A 526 16.16 14.49 23.72
C PRO A 526 16.12 15.83 24.46
N ARG A 527 16.48 15.80 25.76
CA ARG A 527 16.96 17.03 26.42
C ARG A 527 17.94 17.67 25.45
N GLN A 528 17.77 18.98 25.17
CA GLN A 528 18.68 19.75 24.32
C GLN A 528 20.09 19.18 24.44
N PRO A 529 20.72 18.68 23.37
CA PRO A 529 22.11 18.29 23.46
C PRO A 529 22.84 19.49 24.07
N ALA A 530 23.65 19.25 25.10
CA ALA A 530 24.55 20.29 25.60
C ALA A 530 25.19 20.91 24.36
N ILE A 531 25.17 22.25 24.24
CA ILE A 531 25.68 22.97 23.07
C ILE A 531 27.13 22.54 22.85
N GLY A 532 27.28 21.46 22.10
CA GLY A 532 28.52 20.96 21.56
C GLY A 532 28.82 21.79 20.32
N PRO A 533 30.07 21.84 19.89
CA PRO A 533 30.42 22.54 18.67
C PRO A 533 29.49 22.04 17.55
N GLN A 534 28.82 22.98 16.88
CA GLN A 534 28.04 22.69 15.68
C GLN A 534 28.94 21.89 14.73
N VAL A 535 28.62 20.62 14.53
CA VAL A 535 29.26 19.82 13.47
C VAL A 535 28.60 20.26 12.14
N PRO A 536 29.38 20.49 11.07
CA PRO A 536 28.87 21.13 9.85
C PRO A 536 27.75 20.34 9.15
N ASP A 537 26.98 21.05 8.32
CA ASP A 537 25.80 20.63 7.52
C ASP A 537 26.01 19.48 6.49
N GLN A 538 27.07 18.66 6.60
CA GLN A 538 27.40 17.64 5.61
C GLN A 538 27.24 16.23 6.19
N GLY A 539 26.67 15.31 5.38
CA GLY A 539 26.62 13.88 5.71
C GLY A 539 28.02 13.28 5.90
N PRO A 540 28.16 12.03 6.35
CA PRO A 540 29.37 11.59 7.01
C PRO A 540 30.60 11.57 6.10
N ASP A 541 31.74 12.14 6.49
CA ASP A 541 32.89 12.48 5.61
C ASP A 541 34.12 11.57 5.76
N ASN A 542 34.11 10.60 6.68
CA ASN A 542 35.25 9.71 6.92
C ASN A 542 34.86 8.29 7.37
N ASP A 543 35.85 7.40 7.41
CA ASP A 543 35.77 5.99 7.81
C ASP A 543 35.37 5.80 9.28
N VAL A 544 35.75 6.73 10.15
CA VAL A 544 35.33 6.76 11.57
C VAL A 544 33.82 6.95 11.67
N GLU A 545 33.26 7.87 10.91
CA GLU A 545 31.82 8.12 10.89
C GLU A 545 31.02 6.98 10.24
N ALA A 546 31.56 6.34 9.20
CA ALA A 546 30.97 5.12 8.66
C ALA A 546 30.97 3.99 9.72
N SER A 547 32.09 3.82 10.43
CA SER A 547 32.18 2.84 11.53
C SER A 547 31.18 3.14 12.65
N LEU A 548 30.90 4.41 12.92
CA LEU A 548 29.87 4.83 13.88
C LEU A 548 28.45 4.57 13.38
N LEU A 549 28.19 4.85 12.10
CA LEU A 549 26.91 4.60 11.44
C LEU A 549 26.56 3.11 11.50
N PHE A 550 27.54 2.27 11.18
CA PHE A 550 27.39 0.81 11.07
C PHE A 550 27.73 0.05 12.37
N ARG A 551 28.03 0.74 13.48
CA ARG A 551 28.57 0.12 14.72
C ARG A 551 27.68 -0.94 15.37
N ASN A 552 26.39 -0.93 15.05
CA ASN A 552 25.41 -1.84 15.63
C ASN A 552 25.34 -3.18 14.86
N LEU A 553 25.99 -3.28 13.69
CA LEU A 553 26.21 -4.56 13.02
C LEU A 553 27.09 -5.42 13.94
N ASN A 554 26.48 -6.39 14.61
CA ASN A 554 27.13 -7.34 15.53
C ASN A 554 28.10 -8.34 14.81
N TYR A 555 28.79 -7.89 13.76
CA TYR A 555 29.85 -8.58 13.05
C TYR A 555 30.96 -7.59 12.65
N GLU A 556 32.17 -8.10 12.40
CA GLU A 556 33.27 -7.25 11.95
C GLU A 556 32.99 -6.70 10.54
N LEU A 557 33.12 -5.38 10.38
CA LEU A 557 32.92 -4.69 9.11
C LEU A 557 34.15 -4.80 8.21
N GLU A 558 33.94 -4.92 6.91
CA GLU A 558 35.02 -4.92 5.93
C GLU A 558 35.67 -3.52 5.86
N PRO A 559 36.95 -3.35 6.27
CA PRO A 559 37.59 -2.03 6.31
C PRO A 559 37.64 -1.34 4.95
N ASP A 560 37.80 -2.12 3.88
CA ASP A 560 37.84 -1.60 2.51
C ASP A 560 36.51 -0.97 2.10
N CYS A 561 35.38 -1.45 2.64
CA CYS A 561 34.07 -0.88 2.38
C CYS A 561 33.81 0.44 3.14
N LEU A 562 34.57 0.71 4.21
CA LEU A 562 34.39 1.90 5.05
C LEU A 562 35.42 3.00 4.77
N CYS A 563 36.59 2.64 4.23
CA CYS A 563 37.70 3.57 4.00
C CYS A 563 37.38 4.70 3.00
N ASN A 564 36.34 4.54 2.19
CA ASN A 564 35.91 5.50 1.18
C ASN A 564 34.40 5.71 1.23
N LYS A 565 33.98 6.97 1.48
CA LYS A 565 32.58 7.42 1.50
C LYS A 565 31.76 6.89 0.33
N SER A 566 32.31 6.91 -0.88
CA SER A 566 31.58 6.50 -2.08
C SER A 566 31.14 5.03 -2.08
N MET A 567 31.84 4.13 -1.37
CA MET A 567 31.55 2.69 -1.37
C MET A 567 30.38 2.30 -0.47
N TRP A 568 30.13 3.08 0.58
CA TRP A 568 28.99 2.87 1.46
C TRP A 568 27.83 3.84 1.19
N TRP A 569 28.11 5.05 0.67
CA TRP A 569 27.11 6.08 0.35
C TRP A 569 26.39 5.85 -0.97
N PHE A 570 27.06 5.26 -1.95
CA PHE A 570 26.52 4.91 -3.25
C PHE A 570 26.77 3.43 -3.53
N ARG A 571 25.97 2.84 -4.43
CA ARG A 571 26.27 1.50 -4.94
C ARG A 571 27.56 1.54 -5.74
N THR A 572 28.47 0.60 -5.49
CA THR A 572 29.59 0.36 -6.41
C THR A 572 29.05 -0.11 -7.78
N HIS A 573 29.86 -0.01 -8.84
CA HIS A 573 29.42 -0.48 -10.16
C HIS A 573 29.45 -2.00 -10.23
N GLU A 574 30.39 -2.60 -9.49
CA GLU A 574 30.64 -4.03 -9.44
C GLU A 574 29.69 -4.76 -8.48
N GLY A 575 28.90 -4.05 -7.67
CA GLY A 575 27.97 -4.63 -6.68
C GLY A 575 28.63 -5.02 -5.35
N HIS A 576 29.93 -4.75 -5.20
CA HIS A 576 30.70 -4.93 -3.97
C HIS A 576 30.25 -3.98 -2.85
N CYS A 577 30.49 -4.35 -1.58
CA CYS A 577 30.12 -3.56 -0.39
C CYS A 577 28.61 -3.28 -0.23
N ASN A 578 27.76 -4.06 -0.91
CA ASN A 578 26.35 -4.11 -0.55
C ASN A 578 26.21 -4.77 0.83
N TRP A 579 26.77 -5.98 0.96
CA TRP A 579 27.00 -6.66 2.23
C TRP A 579 28.30 -6.16 2.88
N LEU A 580 28.26 -5.78 4.16
CA LEU A 580 29.40 -5.13 4.83
C LEU A 580 30.22 -6.07 5.73
N LYS A 581 29.80 -7.34 5.86
CA LYS A 581 30.48 -8.30 6.74
C LYS A 581 31.83 -8.69 6.17
N LYS A 582 32.87 -8.61 7.01
CA LYS A 582 34.24 -8.91 6.63
C LYS A 582 34.39 -10.32 6.05
N GLY A 583 35.05 -10.41 4.90
CA GLY A 583 35.23 -11.67 4.16
C GLY A 583 34.01 -12.11 3.35
N GLU A 584 32.89 -11.39 3.42
CA GLU A 584 31.64 -11.67 2.68
C GLU A 584 31.18 -10.46 1.84
N SER A 585 31.96 -9.37 1.78
CA SER A 585 31.60 -8.14 1.05
C SER A 585 31.50 -8.31 -0.48
N GLY A 586 32.03 -9.42 -1.00
CA GLY A 586 31.97 -9.81 -2.41
C GLY A 586 30.70 -10.56 -2.83
N GLU A 587 29.80 -10.89 -1.89
CA GLU A 587 28.55 -11.57 -2.24
C GLU A 587 27.71 -10.71 -3.19
N GLY A 588 27.24 -11.31 -4.30
CA GLY A 588 26.45 -10.60 -5.32
C GLY A 588 27.23 -9.66 -6.25
N THR A 589 28.57 -9.64 -6.13
CA THR A 589 29.46 -8.83 -6.98
C THR A 589 29.64 -9.50 -8.35
N ILE A 590 29.82 -8.71 -9.42
CA ILE A 590 30.23 -9.23 -10.72
C ILE A 590 31.49 -10.11 -10.58
N GLY A 591 31.54 -11.21 -11.32
CA GLY A 591 32.67 -12.14 -11.28
C GLY A 591 32.58 -13.20 -10.16
N SER A 592 31.57 -13.13 -9.29
CA SER A 592 31.33 -14.13 -8.26
C SER A 592 30.74 -15.43 -8.84
N ALA A 593 30.99 -16.56 -8.17
CA ALA A 593 30.34 -17.82 -8.50
C ALA A 593 28.86 -17.75 -8.12
N ARG A 594 27.97 -18.25 -9.00
CA ARG A 594 26.54 -18.35 -8.65
C ARG A 594 26.34 -19.39 -7.54
N PRO A 595 25.60 -19.06 -6.47
CA PRO A 595 25.24 -20.05 -5.47
C PRO A 595 24.38 -21.18 -6.07
N ARG A 596 24.32 -22.28 -5.32
CA ARG A 596 23.44 -23.42 -5.57
C ARG A 596 22.41 -23.49 -4.44
N ASP A 597 21.13 -23.56 -4.77
CA ASP A 597 20.05 -23.42 -3.77
C ASP A 597 20.13 -24.42 -2.61
N TYR A 598 20.64 -25.62 -2.87
CA TYR A 598 20.83 -26.68 -1.86
C TYR A 598 22.22 -27.35 -1.97
N GLN A 599 23.23 -26.61 -2.45
CA GLN A 599 24.60 -27.11 -2.67
C GLN A 599 24.65 -28.39 -3.54
N GLN A 600 23.70 -28.52 -4.47
CA GLN A 600 23.62 -29.69 -5.35
C GLN A 600 24.46 -29.50 -6.61
N TYR A 601 25.43 -30.38 -6.81
CA TYR A 601 26.25 -30.46 -8.03
C TYR A 601 26.07 -31.83 -8.68
N LYS A 602 25.48 -31.86 -9.88
CA LYS A 602 25.07 -33.08 -10.58
C LYS A 602 25.77 -33.26 -11.92
N TYR A 603 27.10 -33.18 -11.90
CA TYR A 603 27.96 -33.56 -13.02
C TYR A 603 28.07 -35.08 -13.18
N ALA A 604 28.23 -35.56 -14.41
CA ALA A 604 28.30 -37.01 -14.71
C ALA A 604 29.52 -37.69 -14.06
N ASP A 605 30.65 -36.99 -13.94
CA ASP A 605 31.86 -37.42 -13.23
C ASP A 605 31.92 -36.95 -11.77
N GLY A 606 30.95 -36.11 -11.37
CA GLY A 606 30.93 -35.38 -10.11
C GLY A 606 31.90 -34.19 -10.07
N ILE A 607 32.51 -33.81 -11.20
CA ILE A 607 33.54 -32.76 -11.27
C ILE A 607 33.11 -31.65 -12.24
N SER A 608 32.99 -31.95 -13.53
CA SER A 608 32.74 -30.92 -14.55
C SER A 608 32.10 -31.44 -15.83
N LYS A 609 31.99 -32.77 -16.01
CA LYS A 609 31.41 -33.36 -17.21
C LYS A 609 29.90 -33.12 -17.20
N PRO A 610 29.32 -32.51 -18.26
CA PRO A 610 27.88 -32.30 -18.37
C PRO A 610 27.06 -33.57 -18.07
N ARG A 611 25.90 -33.40 -17.44
CA ARG A 611 25.01 -34.51 -17.12
C ARG A 611 24.50 -35.19 -18.40
N GLU A 612 24.41 -36.52 -18.37
CA GLU A 612 23.84 -37.31 -19.46
C GLU A 612 22.31 -37.16 -19.50
N GLY A 613 21.71 -37.33 -20.68
CA GLY A 613 20.25 -37.25 -20.87
C GLY A 613 19.85 -37.43 -22.33
N PRO A 614 18.54 -37.45 -22.65
CA PRO A 614 18.07 -37.54 -24.03
C PRO A 614 18.56 -36.38 -24.89
N ASN A 615 18.56 -36.56 -26.21
CA ASN A 615 18.90 -35.51 -27.16
C ASN A 615 18.07 -34.23 -26.89
N PRO A 616 18.69 -33.08 -26.55
CA PRO A 616 17.96 -31.85 -26.21
C PRO A 616 16.97 -31.38 -27.28
N ARG A 617 17.28 -31.59 -28.57
CA ARG A 617 16.39 -31.21 -29.66
C ARG A 617 15.16 -32.13 -29.74
N ALA A 618 15.32 -33.41 -29.46
CA ALA A 618 14.19 -34.34 -29.34
C ALA A 618 13.26 -33.93 -28.19
N VAL A 619 13.82 -33.50 -27.06
CA VAL A 619 13.07 -32.98 -25.90
C VAL A 619 12.33 -31.69 -26.25
N SER A 620 13.00 -30.73 -26.90
CA SER A 620 12.39 -29.49 -27.42
C SER A 620 11.18 -29.80 -28.32
N ASN A 621 11.33 -30.73 -29.26
CA ASN A 621 10.27 -31.13 -30.19
C ASN A 621 9.07 -31.81 -29.51
N ALA A 622 9.29 -32.48 -28.38
CA ALA A 622 8.27 -33.22 -27.65
C ALA A 622 7.46 -32.34 -26.68
N PHE A 623 8.11 -31.44 -25.93
CA PHE A 623 7.48 -30.79 -24.77
C PHE A 623 7.35 -29.27 -24.84
N PHE A 624 8.11 -28.60 -25.72
CA PHE A 624 8.18 -27.12 -25.74
C PHE A 624 7.47 -26.49 -26.93
N LYS A 625 6.67 -27.26 -27.68
CA LYS A 625 5.78 -26.69 -28.70
C LYS A 625 4.63 -25.97 -28.03
N ARG A 626 4.46 -24.70 -28.37
CA ARG A 626 3.34 -23.86 -27.93
C ARG A 626 1.99 -24.51 -28.29
N LYS A 627 1.13 -24.72 -27.29
CA LYS A 627 -0.26 -25.19 -27.42
C LYS A 627 -1.22 -24.02 -27.17
N LYS A 628 -2.35 -23.94 -27.88
CA LYS A 628 -3.30 -22.80 -27.90
C LYS A 628 -4.06 -22.50 -26.58
N LYS A 629 -3.70 -23.07 -25.44
CA LYS A 629 -4.47 -22.87 -24.19
C LYS A 629 -4.13 -21.49 -23.61
N ILE A 630 -5.08 -20.56 -23.67
CA ILE A 630 -4.95 -19.16 -23.24
C ILE A 630 -5.44 -19.03 -21.81
N TYR A 631 -4.64 -18.41 -20.93
CA TYR A 631 -5.03 -18.09 -19.55
C TYR A 631 -5.30 -16.61 -19.35
N TYR A 632 -4.41 -15.74 -19.84
CA TYR A 632 -4.50 -14.27 -19.81
C TYR A 632 -3.83 -13.69 -21.06
N ASP A 633 -4.03 -12.41 -21.34
CA ASP A 633 -3.36 -11.73 -22.45
C ASP A 633 -2.43 -10.63 -21.90
N HIS A 634 -1.22 -10.50 -22.46
CA HIS A 634 -0.24 -9.45 -22.10
C HIS A 634 0.14 -8.60 -23.32
N THR A 635 0.69 -7.41 -23.15
CA THR A 635 1.32 -6.70 -24.26
C THR A 635 2.76 -7.18 -24.49
N PRO A 636 3.27 -7.16 -25.74
CA PRO A 636 4.69 -7.36 -26.04
C PRO A 636 5.70 -6.56 -25.21
N LEU A 637 5.29 -5.43 -24.63
CA LEU A 637 6.16 -4.65 -23.74
C LEU A 637 6.69 -5.48 -22.57
N LEU A 638 5.89 -6.47 -22.14
CA LEU A 638 6.25 -7.33 -21.03
C LEU A 638 7.52 -8.14 -21.28
N LEU A 639 7.71 -8.63 -22.50
CA LEU A 639 8.90 -9.38 -22.88
C LEU A 639 10.16 -8.52 -22.67
N GLY A 640 10.17 -7.30 -23.22
CA GLY A 640 11.32 -6.40 -23.09
C GLY A 640 11.60 -5.99 -21.64
N LEU A 641 10.56 -5.84 -20.80
CA LEU A 641 10.74 -5.51 -19.37
C LEU A 641 11.37 -6.68 -18.61
N ILE A 642 10.89 -7.91 -18.84
CA ILE A 642 11.41 -9.13 -18.23
C ILE A 642 12.86 -9.36 -18.62
N GLU A 643 13.17 -9.25 -19.91
CA GLU A 643 14.53 -9.42 -20.42
C GLU A 643 15.46 -8.39 -19.78
N PHE A 644 15.02 -7.14 -19.64
CA PHE A 644 15.78 -6.11 -18.96
C PHE A 644 16.08 -6.49 -17.50
N ILE A 645 15.08 -6.89 -16.72
CA ILE A 645 15.23 -7.29 -15.32
C ILE A 645 16.25 -8.43 -15.19
N ILE A 646 16.21 -9.41 -16.10
CA ILE A 646 17.13 -10.54 -16.05
C ILE A 646 18.53 -10.20 -16.53
N HIS A 647 18.64 -9.31 -17.52
CA HIS A 647 19.93 -8.79 -17.92
C HIS A 647 20.59 -7.96 -16.82
N ASP A 648 19.78 -7.39 -15.92
CA ASP A 648 20.27 -6.61 -14.78
C ASP A 648 20.92 -7.47 -13.70
N VAL A 649 20.31 -8.61 -13.36
CA VAL A 649 20.74 -9.43 -12.20
C VAL A 649 21.64 -10.61 -12.59
N THR A 650 21.65 -11.02 -13.86
CA THR A 650 22.48 -12.16 -14.26
C THR A 650 22.97 -12.16 -15.70
N TYR A 651 24.23 -12.57 -15.86
CA TYR A 651 24.88 -12.78 -17.15
C TYR A 651 25.85 -13.97 -17.07
N SER A 652 25.81 -14.86 -18.06
CA SER A 652 26.80 -15.92 -18.24
C SER A 652 27.64 -15.66 -19.48
N GLN A 653 28.95 -15.64 -19.30
CA GLN A 653 29.89 -15.59 -20.42
C GLN A 653 30.04 -16.98 -21.05
N ASP A 654 29.97 -17.02 -22.38
CA ASP A 654 30.25 -18.22 -23.16
C ASP A 654 31.75 -18.57 -23.11
N SER A 655 32.05 -19.87 -23.03
CA SER A 655 33.40 -20.39 -23.21
C SER A 655 33.81 -20.27 -24.67
N MET A 656 35.03 -19.81 -24.92
CA MET A 656 35.58 -19.68 -26.27
C MET A 656 36.04 -21.03 -26.85
N ASP A 657 36.35 -21.99 -25.99
CA ASP A 657 37.02 -23.25 -26.36
C ASP A 657 36.15 -24.48 -26.13
N GLU A 658 35.08 -24.37 -25.33
CA GLU A 658 34.20 -25.49 -25.00
C GLU A 658 32.81 -25.32 -25.59
N LEU A 659 32.38 -26.32 -26.36
CA LEU A 659 31.06 -26.36 -26.98
C LEU A 659 30.41 -27.73 -26.82
N VAL A 660 29.08 -27.73 -26.76
CA VAL A 660 28.24 -28.93 -26.79
C VAL A 660 27.59 -29.00 -28.17
N GLU A 661 27.85 -30.09 -28.88
CA GLU A 661 27.21 -30.37 -30.17
C GLU A 661 25.93 -31.19 -29.95
N VAL A 662 24.82 -30.68 -30.45
CA VAL A 662 23.53 -31.36 -30.46
C VAL A 662 23.18 -31.69 -31.90
N HIS A 663 23.35 -32.96 -32.27
CA HIS A 663 22.96 -33.48 -33.58
C HIS A 663 21.43 -33.61 -33.69
N MET A 664 20.89 -33.47 -34.90
CA MET A 664 19.45 -33.66 -35.11
C MET A 664 19.02 -35.10 -34.80
N PRO A 665 17.90 -35.31 -34.09
CA PRO A 665 17.35 -36.64 -33.87
C PRO A 665 16.78 -37.22 -35.17
N GLU A 666 16.62 -38.55 -35.22
CA GLU A 666 16.14 -39.26 -36.42
C GLU A 666 14.73 -38.82 -36.87
N ASP A 667 13.90 -38.38 -35.92
CA ASP A 667 12.53 -37.91 -36.13
C ASP A 667 12.43 -36.40 -36.40
N GLU A 668 13.55 -35.71 -36.65
CA GLU A 668 13.59 -34.28 -36.98
C GLU A 668 12.88 -33.98 -38.32
N LYS A 669 12.07 -32.93 -38.32
CA LYS A 669 11.24 -32.53 -39.48
C LYS A 669 11.51 -31.10 -39.96
N VAL A 670 12.15 -30.28 -39.13
CA VAL A 670 12.30 -28.84 -39.34
C VAL A 670 13.70 -28.51 -39.87
N PHE A 671 14.74 -29.06 -39.24
CA PHE A 671 16.11 -28.90 -39.70
C PHE A 671 16.57 -30.09 -40.57
N PRO A 672 17.46 -29.88 -41.55
CA PRO A 672 18.14 -30.98 -42.22
C PRO A 672 18.87 -31.89 -41.22
N LEU A 673 18.81 -33.22 -41.40
CA LEU A 673 19.40 -34.19 -40.46
C LEU A 673 20.93 -34.05 -40.27
N ASN A 674 21.63 -33.43 -41.21
CA ASN A 674 23.07 -33.14 -41.09
C ASN A 674 23.36 -31.82 -40.33
N THR A 675 22.34 -31.13 -39.83
CA THR A 675 22.49 -29.92 -39.02
C THR A 675 22.98 -30.29 -37.62
N THR A 676 23.87 -29.48 -37.07
CA THR A 676 24.33 -29.59 -35.68
C THR A 676 24.13 -28.25 -35.00
N LEU A 677 23.35 -28.23 -33.92
CA LEU A 677 23.26 -27.06 -33.04
C LEU A 677 24.50 -27.05 -32.14
N ARG A 678 25.18 -25.91 -32.07
CA ARG A 678 26.40 -25.73 -31.27
C ARG A 678 26.14 -24.73 -30.18
N VAL A 679 26.09 -25.21 -28.94
CA VAL A 679 25.86 -24.38 -27.74
C VAL A 679 27.18 -24.28 -26.98
N PRO A 680 27.77 -23.09 -26.84
CA PRO A 680 28.94 -22.89 -25.99
C PRO A 680 28.63 -23.29 -24.55
N ARG A 681 29.60 -23.90 -23.87
CA ARG A 681 29.50 -24.08 -22.41
C ARG A 681 29.65 -22.75 -21.71
N THR A 682 29.06 -22.60 -20.54
CA THR A 682 29.31 -21.43 -19.69
C THR A 682 30.75 -21.44 -19.21
N ALA A 683 31.43 -20.30 -19.26
CA ALA A 683 32.79 -20.14 -18.75
C ALA A 683 32.88 -20.61 -17.28
N SER A 684 33.91 -21.41 -16.97
CA SER A 684 34.13 -21.92 -15.61
C SER A 684 34.73 -20.86 -14.71
N MET A 685 34.30 -20.83 -13.45
CA MET A 685 34.98 -20.09 -12.38
C MET A 685 36.43 -20.61 -12.25
N PRO A 686 37.46 -19.74 -12.36
CA PRO A 686 38.84 -20.15 -12.18
C PRO A 686 39.08 -20.87 -10.85
N GLY A 687 39.83 -21.97 -10.89
CA GLY A 687 40.13 -22.77 -9.71
C GLY A 687 39.07 -23.80 -9.29
N THR A 688 37.94 -23.87 -9.98
CA THR A 688 36.89 -24.88 -9.76
C THR A 688 36.95 -26.01 -10.78
N GLY A 689 36.17 -27.07 -10.60
CA GLY A 689 36.12 -28.21 -11.54
C GLY A 689 37.36 -29.11 -11.50
N THR A 690 38.05 -29.18 -10.37
CA THR A 690 39.30 -29.95 -10.22
C THR A 690 39.09 -31.30 -9.54
N SER A 691 38.04 -31.46 -8.72
CA SER A 691 37.72 -32.70 -8.02
C SER A 691 36.24 -32.76 -7.63
N ARG A 692 35.80 -33.88 -7.05
CA ARG A 692 34.43 -34.02 -6.53
C ARG A 692 34.11 -33.14 -5.33
N SER A 693 35.14 -32.72 -4.58
CA SER A 693 35.01 -31.79 -3.47
C SER A 693 35.15 -30.32 -3.90
N ASN A 694 35.48 -30.08 -5.18
CA ASN A 694 35.60 -28.77 -5.81
C ASN A 694 35.07 -28.83 -7.25
N PRO A 695 33.75 -29.08 -7.42
CA PRO A 695 33.13 -29.23 -8.74
C PRO A 695 33.16 -27.91 -9.52
N ARG A 696 32.87 -27.95 -10.82
CA ARG A 696 32.88 -26.76 -11.70
C ARG A 696 31.77 -25.81 -11.28
N GLU A 697 32.12 -24.54 -11.16
CA GLU A 697 31.18 -23.45 -10.92
C GLU A 697 31.16 -22.48 -12.09
N ASN A 698 30.14 -21.62 -12.12
CA ASN A 698 29.91 -20.67 -13.21
C ASN A 698 29.86 -19.26 -12.63
N ILE A 699 30.45 -18.34 -13.38
CA ILE A 699 30.55 -16.94 -13.00
C ILE A 699 29.26 -16.20 -13.36
N ASN A 700 28.77 -15.35 -12.45
CA ASN A 700 27.83 -14.29 -12.79
C ASN A 700 28.59 -13.05 -13.24
N MET A 701 28.41 -12.64 -14.49
CA MET A 701 29.08 -11.48 -15.10
C MET A 701 28.22 -10.20 -15.05
N ALA A 702 27.20 -10.19 -14.18
CA ALA A 702 26.41 -9.02 -13.82
C ALA A 702 26.42 -8.86 -12.29
N THR A 703 26.03 -7.69 -11.79
CA THR A 703 25.68 -7.52 -10.37
C THR A 703 24.41 -8.30 -10.10
N THR A 704 24.21 -8.85 -8.90
CA THR A 704 22.98 -9.59 -8.59
C THR A 704 21.79 -8.68 -8.23
N TRP A 705 22.05 -7.38 -8.08
CA TRP A 705 21.14 -6.40 -7.50
C TRP A 705 20.24 -5.78 -8.57
N LEU A 706 19.03 -5.36 -8.19
CA LEU A 706 18.16 -4.55 -9.06
C LEU A 706 18.66 -3.11 -9.11
N ASP A 707 19.79 -2.90 -9.76
CA ASP A 707 20.54 -1.63 -9.76
C ASP A 707 20.66 -0.99 -11.15
N ILE A 708 20.02 -1.56 -12.16
CA ILE A 708 20.05 -1.13 -13.57
C ILE A 708 21.48 -1.12 -14.13
N SER A 709 22.34 -2.02 -13.68
CA SER A 709 23.62 -2.33 -14.30
C SER A 709 23.49 -2.69 -15.78
N SER A 710 22.33 -3.18 -16.25
CA SER A 710 22.07 -3.35 -17.68
C SER A 710 22.17 -2.03 -18.48
N LEU A 711 21.79 -0.90 -17.87
CA LEU A 711 21.96 0.44 -18.45
C LEU A 711 23.30 1.09 -18.06
N TYR A 712 23.69 1.00 -16.78
CA TYR A 712 24.84 1.72 -16.22
C TYR A 712 26.18 0.99 -16.37
N GLY A 713 26.16 -0.31 -16.61
CA GLY A 713 27.31 -1.20 -16.59
C GLY A 713 27.65 -1.73 -15.20
N SER A 714 28.11 -2.97 -15.15
CA SER A 714 28.56 -3.64 -13.92
C SER A 714 30.04 -3.39 -13.59
N THR A 715 30.70 -2.43 -14.26
CA THR A 715 32.10 -2.05 -13.98
C THR A 715 32.26 -0.54 -14.10
N ALA A 716 33.18 0.02 -13.32
CA ALA A 716 33.45 1.46 -13.35
C ALA A 716 33.91 1.96 -14.74
N ASP A 717 34.66 1.17 -15.52
CA ASP A 717 35.12 1.56 -16.87
C ASP A 717 33.94 1.70 -17.85
N VAL A 718 33.04 0.71 -17.90
CA VAL A 718 31.84 0.76 -18.74
C VAL A 718 30.96 1.94 -18.35
N ALA A 719 30.67 2.07 -17.05
CA ALA A 719 29.87 3.18 -16.54
C ALA A 719 30.45 4.54 -16.87
N HIS A 720 31.78 4.69 -16.76
CA HIS A 720 32.47 5.93 -17.08
C HIS A 720 32.39 6.29 -18.57
N ARG A 721 32.43 5.29 -19.47
CA ARG A 721 32.32 5.48 -20.92
C ARG A 721 30.91 5.87 -21.36
N LEU A 722 29.88 5.38 -20.67
CA LEU A 722 28.48 5.65 -20.98
C LEU A 722 28.00 7.04 -20.51
N ARG A 723 28.81 7.77 -19.73
CA ARG A 723 28.45 9.07 -19.16
C ARG A 723 28.88 10.24 -20.05
N SER A 724 28.02 11.26 -20.11
CA SER A 724 28.32 12.53 -20.76
C SER A 724 29.31 13.38 -19.95
N LYS A 725 29.39 13.12 -18.64
CA LYS A 725 30.15 13.90 -17.65
C LYS A 725 29.70 15.36 -17.54
N VAL A 726 28.45 15.62 -17.94
CA VAL A 726 27.80 16.92 -17.83
C VAL A 726 26.47 16.76 -17.10
N TYR A 727 26.37 17.40 -15.93
CA TYR A 727 25.17 17.43 -15.09
C TYR A 727 24.64 16.05 -14.68
N GLY A 728 25.53 15.08 -14.54
CA GLY A 728 25.24 13.70 -14.15
C GLY A 728 24.69 12.82 -15.26
N LYS A 729 24.51 13.35 -16.48
CA LYS A 729 23.76 12.69 -17.56
C LYS A 729 24.51 11.54 -18.23
N LEU A 730 23.76 10.56 -18.71
CA LEU A 730 24.24 9.55 -19.65
C LEU A 730 24.37 10.12 -21.07
N LEU A 731 25.29 9.55 -21.86
CA LEU A 731 25.45 9.87 -23.27
C LEU A 731 24.19 9.50 -24.04
N THR A 732 23.83 10.38 -24.97
CA THR A 732 22.72 10.21 -25.89
C THR A 732 23.14 10.70 -27.27
N GLN A 733 22.43 10.25 -28.29
CA GLN A 733 22.47 10.86 -29.61
C GLN A 733 21.08 11.40 -29.98
N GLU A 734 21.06 12.59 -30.58
CA GLU A 734 19.83 13.26 -31.00
C GLU A 734 19.56 13.00 -32.48
N VAL A 735 18.54 12.19 -32.76
CA VAL A 735 18.19 11.76 -34.12
C VAL A 735 16.76 12.18 -34.44
N GLN A 736 16.53 12.63 -35.67
CA GLN A 736 15.18 12.78 -36.19
C GLN A 736 14.66 11.40 -36.61
N SER A 737 13.83 10.78 -35.78
CA SER A 737 13.21 9.48 -36.08
C SER A 737 11.74 9.66 -36.50
N PRO A 738 11.14 8.68 -37.19
CA PRO A 738 9.71 8.71 -37.46
C PRO A 738 8.88 8.65 -36.17
N GLY A 739 7.74 9.33 -36.15
CA GLY A 739 6.85 9.37 -34.97
C GLY A 739 7.19 10.46 -33.96
N THR A 740 8.28 11.22 -34.14
CA THR A 740 8.66 12.32 -33.25
C THR A 740 8.56 13.70 -33.92
N LYS A 741 8.07 14.70 -33.19
CA LYS A 741 7.97 16.11 -33.60
C LYS A 741 9.32 16.83 -33.54
N ALA A 742 10.22 16.39 -32.66
CA ALA A 742 11.57 16.92 -32.51
C ALA A 742 12.60 15.79 -32.65
N LYS A 743 13.89 16.16 -32.63
CA LYS A 743 14.95 15.18 -32.45
C LYS A 743 14.73 14.47 -31.11
N ALA A 744 14.85 13.15 -31.16
CA ALA A 744 14.67 12.28 -30.03
C ALA A 744 16.01 11.68 -29.59
N SER A 745 16.16 11.54 -28.27
CA SER A 745 17.35 10.95 -27.66
C SER A 745 17.31 9.43 -27.76
N TYR A 746 18.38 8.83 -28.27
CA TYR A 746 18.62 7.39 -28.30
C TYR A 746 19.95 7.07 -27.61
N LEU A 747 20.17 5.78 -27.29
CA LEU A 747 21.48 5.28 -26.89
C LEU A 747 22.52 5.65 -27.98
N PRO A 748 23.76 6.00 -27.62
CA PRO A 748 24.81 6.26 -28.58
C PRO A 748 25.27 4.96 -29.23
N PHE A 749 25.71 5.02 -30.49
CA PHE A 749 26.45 3.91 -31.09
C PHE A 749 27.77 3.64 -30.34
N ASN A 750 28.21 2.39 -30.33
CA ASN A 750 29.33 1.91 -29.53
C ASN A 750 30.71 2.25 -30.11
N THR A 751 30.92 3.54 -30.38
CA THR A 751 32.24 4.08 -30.79
C THR A 751 33.23 4.14 -29.62
N MET A 752 32.77 3.87 -28.40
CA MET A 752 33.54 3.89 -27.15
C MET A 752 34.08 2.51 -26.75
N GLY A 753 33.71 1.46 -27.46
CA GLY A 753 34.22 0.11 -27.25
C GLY A 753 33.81 -0.52 -25.92
N VAL A 754 32.58 -0.27 -25.45
CA VAL A 754 32.02 -1.07 -24.34
C VAL A 754 31.70 -2.49 -24.82
N PRO A 755 31.73 -3.51 -23.95
CA PRO A 755 31.39 -4.88 -24.32
C PRO A 755 29.99 -4.97 -24.94
N THR A 756 29.86 -5.61 -26.10
CA THR A 756 28.58 -5.81 -26.76
C THR A 756 28.58 -7.07 -27.61
N ASN A 757 27.47 -7.79 -27.61
CA ASN A 757 27.23 -8.91 -28.50
C ASN A 757 26.82 -8.39 -29.88
N THR A 758 27.22 -9.13 -30.91
CA THR A 758 26.87 -8.82 -32.30
C THR A 758 26.51 -10.10 -33.07
N ARG A 759 26.09 -9.91 -34.32
CA ARG A 759 25.87 -10.97 -35.32
C ARG A 759 26.89 -10.85 -36.47
N PRO A 760 27.12 -11.93 -37.24
CA PRO A 760 28.08 -11.90 -38.35
C PRO A 760 27.78 -10.79 -39.35
N GLY A 761 28.82 -10.08 -39.77
CA GLY A 761 28.74 -8.99 -40.74
C GLY A 761 28.38 -7.63 -40.16
N ILE A 762 28.14 -7.52 -38.84
CA ILE A 762 27.85 -6.26 -38.15
C ILE A 762 28.94 -6.00 -37.11
N GLY A 763 29.62 -4.85 -37.22
CA GLY A 763 30.65 -4.44 -36.27
C GLY A 763 30.07 -4.03 -34.91
N PRO A 764 30.81 -4.21 -33.79
CA PRO A 764 30.38 -3.71 -32.48
C PRO A 764 30.00 -2.23 -32.48
N GLU A 765 30.68 -1.41 -33.29
CA GLU A 765 30.45 0.04 -33.45
C GLU A 765 29.11 0.40 -34.11
N GLU A 766 28.49 -0.55 -34.83
CA GLU A 766 27.16 -0.38 -35.41
C GLU A 766 26.04 -0.68 -34.41
N MET A 767 26.38 -1.21 -33.23
CA MET A 767 25.45 -1.50 -32.14
C MET A 767 25.37 -0.33 -31.15
N PHE A 768 24.29 -0.25 -30.38
CA PHE A 768 24.23 0.71 -29.28
C PHE A 768 25.17 0.31 -28.14
N ALA A 769 25.78 1.31 -27.53
CA ALA A 769 26.49 1.16 -26.27
C ALA A 769 25.50 1.13 -25.10
N GLY A 770 25.50 0.04 -24.35
CA GLY A 770 24.77 -0.10 -23.09
C GLY A 770 25.66 -0.72 -22.02
N GLY A 771 25.10 -0.91 -20.83
CA GLY A 771 25.81 -1.46 -19.67
C GLY A 771 26.04 -2.96 -19.76
N ASP A 772 25.14 -3.68 -20.44
CA ASP A 772 25.20 -5.13 -20.61
C ASP A 772 25.50 -5.54 -22.06
N PRO A 773 26.30 -6.60 -22.30
CA PRO A 773 26.60 -7.07 -23.65
C PRO A 773 25.37 -7.47 -24.50
N ARG A 774 24.22 -7.74 -23.89
CA ARG A 774 22.98 -8.15 -24.53
C ARG A 774 22.03 -6.96 -24.77
N THR A 775 22.46 -5.71 -24.55
CA THR A 775 21.65 -4.49 -24.79
C THR A 775 20.90 -4.50 -26.14
N ASN A 776 21.50 -5.07 -27.20
CA ASN A 776 20.97 -5.06 -28.57
C ASN A 776 20.28 -6.38 -28.98
N GLU A 777 19.79 -7.18 -28.02
CA GLU A 777 19.17 -8.50 -28.27
C GLU A 777 17.98 -8.41 -29.23
N ASP A 778 17.09 -7.45 -29.02
CA ASP A 778 15.92 -7.17 -29.86
C ASP A 778 15.42 -5.71 -29.68
N TRP A 779 14.37 -5.32 -30.42
CA TRP A 779 13.84 -3.96 -30.36
C TRP A 779 12.97 -3.64 -29.14
N LEU A 780 12.31 -4.62 -28.53
CA LEU A 780 11.49 -4.39 -27.34
C LEU A 780 12.38 -4.10 -26.12
N LEU A 781 13.48 -4.87 -25.95
CA LEU A 781 14.51 -4.57 -24.95
C LEU A 781 15.12 -3.18 -25.17
N LEU A 782 15.52 -2.85 -26.41
CA LEU A 782 16.04 -1.52 -26.74
C LEU A 782 15.04 -0.39 -26.45
N GLY A 783 13.74 -0.66 -26.57
CA GLY A 783 12.67 0.23 -26.14
C GLY A 783 12.77 0.58 -24.66
N ILE A 784 12.90 -0.44 -23.80
CA ILE A 784 13.05 -0.26 -22.35
C ILE A 784 14.35 0.48 -22.01
N HIS A 785 15.48 0.10 -22.60
CA HIS A 785 16.75 0.82 -22.41
C HIS A 785 16.64 2.30 -22.78
N THR A 786 15.98 2.62 -23.88
CA THR A 786 15.81 4.01 -24.35
C THR A 786 14.93 4.81 -23.40
N LEU A 787 13.83 4.23 -22.91
CA LEU A 787 12.96 4.89 -21.94
C LEU A 787 13.68 5.16 -20.62
N LEU A 788 14.44 4.18 -20.08
CA LEU A 788 15.19 4.34 -18.84
C LEU A 788 16.35 5.35 -18.97
N LEU A 789 17.01 5.39 -20.14
CA LEU A 789 18.03 6.39 -20.46
C LEU A 789 17.46 7.81 -20.42
N ARG A 790 16.31 8.02 -21.08
CA ARG A 790 15.61 9.31 -21.10
C ARG A 790 15.18 9.70 -19.69
N GLU A 791 14.68 8.74 -18.91
CA GLU A 791 14.24 8.97 -17.55
C GLU A 791 15.38 9.36 -16.61
N HIS A 792 16.54 8.69 -16.70
CA HIS A 792 17.75 9.10 -15.98
C HIS A 792 18.10 10.57 -16.29
N ASN A 793 18.18 10.93 -17.57
CA ASN A 793 18.54 12.28 -17.97
C ASN A 793 17.49 13.33 -17.53
N ARG A 794 16.21 12.97 -17.51
CA ARG A 794 15.11 13.79 -16.98
C ARG A 794 15.28 14.04 -15.48
N LEU A 795 15.59 13.00 -14.70
CA LEU A 795 15.84 13.10 -13.26
C LEU A 795 17.11 13.89 -12.94
N CYS A 796 18.17 13.78 -13.76
CA CYS A 796 19.36 14.64 -13.66
C CYS A 796 18.98 16.13 -13.81
N ASP A 797 18.13 16.48 -14.77
CA ASP A 797 17.68 17.85 -14.97
C ASP A 797 16.85 18.38 -13.79
N ILE A 798 15.96 17.54 -13.24
CA ILE A 798 15.18 17.88 -12.05
C ILE A 798 16.11 18.10 -10.85
N LEU A 799 17.02 17.17 -10.60
CA LEU A 799 17.91 17.23 -9.44
C LEU A 799 18.92 18.37 -9.58
N LYS A 800 19.42 18.67 -10.78
CA LYS A 800 20.29 19.83 -11.02
C LYS A 800 19.58 21.15 -10.72
N LYS A 801 18.29 21.26 -11.05
CA LYS A 801 17.48 22.44 -10.71
C LYS A 801 17.29 22.56 -9.20
N GLN A 802 17.01 21.46 -8.51
CA GLN A 802 16.80 21.45 -7.04
C GLN A 802 18.10 21.64 -6.26
N LYS A 803 19.24 21.13 -6.76
CA LYS A 803 20.57 21.18 -6.14
C LYS A 803 21.61 21.78 -7.10
N PRO A 804 21.59 23.09 -7.38
CA PRO A 804 22.47 23.71 -8.38
C PRO A 804 23.97 23.60 -8.07
N ILE A 805 24.32 23.42 -6.79
CA ILE A 805 25.71 23.34 -6.31
C ILE A 805 26.31 21.96 -6.55
N TRP A 806 25.49 20.91 -6.68
CA TRP A 806 25.99 19.55 -6.85
C TRP A 806 26.76 19.39 -8.17
N ASP A 807 27.86 18.65 -8.08
CA ASP A 807 28.71 18.35 -9.23
C ASP A 807 28.15 17.19 -10.07
N ASP A 808 28.86 16.86 -11.15
CA ASP A 808 28.47 15.79 -12.07
C ASP A 808 28.36 14.42 -11.40
N GLU A 809 29.31 14.09 -10.52
CA GLU A 809 29.39 12.78 -9.88
C GLU A 809 28.26 12.59 -8.87
N GLN A 810 28.02 13.61 -8.04
CA GLN A 810 26.94 13.60 -7.06
C GLN A 810 25.57 13.44 -7.74
N LEU A 811 25.34 14.15 -8.84
CA LEU A 811 24.09 14.05 -9.61
C LEU A 811 23.94 12.66 -10.22
N TYR A 812 24.98 12.15 -10.90
CA TYR A 812 24.94 10.83 -11.54
C TYR A 812 24.66 9.72 -10.53
N GLN A 813 25.43 9.67 -9.43
CA GLN A 813 25.31 8.59 -8.46
C GLN A 813 23.98 8.64 -7.70
N THR A 814 23.49 9.83 -7.35
CA THR A 814 22.19 9.97 -6.68
C THR A 814 21.05 9.56 -7.62
N VAL A 815 21.06 10.02 -8.88
CA VAL A 815 20.04 9.62 -9.86
C VAL A 815 20.12 8.13 -10.17
N ARG A 816 21.31 7.53 -10.20
CA ARG A 816 21.47 6.07 -10.35
C ARG A 816 20.71 5.32 -9.25
N LEU A 817 20.85 5.70 -7.98
CA LEU A 817 20.11 5.07 -6.88
C LEU A 817 18.59 5.30 -6.98
N VAL A 818 18.16 6.51 -7.34
CA VAL A 818 16.72 6.81 -7.54
C VAL A 818 16.15 5.96 -8.66
N MET A 819 16.89 5.82 -9.75
CA MET A 819 16.52 4.97 -10.86
C MET A 819 16.42 3.51 -10.43
N SER A 820 17.41 2.98 -9.68
CA SER A 820 17.34 1.63 -9.11
C SER A 820 16.09 1.42 -8.25
N ALA A 821 15.73 2.40 -7.40
CA ALA A 821 14.50 2.37 -6.62
C ALA A 821 13.24 2.35 -7.50
N LYS A 822 13.18 3.23 -8.51
CA LYS A 822 12.06 3.31 -9.47
C LYS A 822 11.93 2.01 -10.28
N HIS A 823 13.04 1.41 -10.69
CA HIS A 823 13.06 0.14 -11.42
C HIS A 823 12.65 -1.04 -10.54
N ALA A 824 13.10 -1.10 -9.29
CA ALA A 824 12.67 -2.12 -8.33
C ALA A 824 11.14 -2.07 -8.11
N LEU A 825 10.55 -0.87 -8.01
CA LEU A 825 9.10 -0.70 -7.91
C LEU A 825 8.37 -1.16 -9.19
N ILE A 826 8.88 -0.83 -10.37
CA ILE A 826 8.33 -1.31 -11.65
C ILE A 826 8.41 -2.85 -11.75
N ALA A 827 9.55 -3.43 -11.35
CA ALA A 827 9.76 -4.88 -11.35
C ALA A 827 8.82 -5.59 -10.37
N ASN A 828 8.58 -5.03 -9.19
CA ASN A 828 7.62 -5.56 -8.23
C ASN A 828 6.18 -5.49 -8.76
N ALA A 829 5.78 -4.37 -9.36
CA ALA A 829 4.46 -4.22 -9.96
C ALA A 829 4.21 -5.23 -11.09
N TYR A 830 5.23 -5.53 -11.91
CA TYR A 830 5.18 -6.60 -12.90
C TYR A 830 4.95 -7.97 -12.24
N GLN A 831 5.71 -8.29 -11.20
CA GLN A 831 5.55 -9.58 -10.52
C GLN A 831 4.11 -9.68 -10.03
N MET A 832 3.63 -8.68 -9.28
CA MET A 832 2.27 -8.59 -8.73
C MET A 832 1.14 -8.63 -9.77
N ALA A 833 1.44 -8.44 -11.05
CA ALA A 833 0.48 -8.45 -12.14
C ALA A 833 -0.20 -9.82 -12.38
N TYR A 834 0.42 -10.93 -11.94
CA TYR A 834 -0.13 -12.29 -12.04
C TYR A 834 -0.95 -12.73 -10.83
N TRP A 835 -1.20 -11.82 -9.88
CA TRP A 835 -2.01 -12.07 -8.69
C TRP A 835 -3.49 -11.78 -8.96
N THR A 836 -4.39 -12.64 -8.49
CA THR A 836 -5.85 -12.41 -8.49
C THR A 836 -6.34 -11.79 -7.17
N GLU A 837 -7.58 -11.26 -7.14
CA GLU A 837 -8.22 -10.70 -5.92
C GLU A 837 -8.33 -11.71 -4.75
N GLU A 838 -8.35 -13.01 -5.04
CA GLU A 838 -8.37 -14.09 -4.04
C GLU A 838 -7.02 -14.26 -3.31
N MET A 839 -5.97 -13.63 -3.83
CA MET A 839 -4.63 -13.73 -3.31
C MET A 839 -4.43 -12.62 -2.27
N PRO A 840 -3.96 -12.92 -1.06
CA PRO A 840 -3.64 -11.87 -0.10
C PRO A 840 -2.52 -11.02 -0.73
N TRP A 841 -2.86 -9.78 -1.08
CA TRP A 841 -1.87 -8.69 -1.16
C TRP A 841 -0.95 -8.82 0.05
N PRO A 842 0.33 -8.41 0.01
CA PRO A 842 1.10 -8.31 1.23
C PRO A 842 0.35 -7.41 2.22
N ARG A 843 -0.43 -8.04 3.10
CA ARG A 843 -0.80 -7.51 4.40
C ARG A 843 0.55 -7.29 5.06
N ASP A 844 0.83 -6.05 5.44
CA ASP A 844 1.60 -5.55 6.60
C ASP A 844 2.98 -6.18 6.97
N ASP A 845 3.25 -7.43 6.62
CA ASP A 845 4.49 -8.20 6.79
C ASP A 845 5.18 -8.59 5.45
N GLY A 846 4.64 -8.11 4.33
CA GLY A 846 5.36 -8.01 3.06
C GLY A 846 5.42 -9.26 2.17
N PHE A 847 5.19 -10.48 2.67
CA PHE A 847 5.43 -11.69 1.86
C PHE A 847 4.56 -12.93 2.20
N PRO A 848 3.22 -12.86 2.07
CA PRO A 848 2.32 -13.98 2.40
C PRO A 848 2.68 -15.30 1.70
N LEU A 849 3.06 -15.24 0.42
CA LEU A 849 3.48 -16.40 -0.37
C LEU A 849 4.78 -17.04 0.13
N TYR A 850 5.74 -16.25 0.64
CA TYR A 850 6.98 -16.81 1.17
C TYR A 850 6.74 -17.56 2.47
N ARG A 851 5.94 -16.99 3.38
CA ARG A 851 5.55 -17.68 4.60
C ARG A 851 4.76 -18.92 4.29
N GLN A 852 3.80 -18.83 3.37
CA GLN A 852 3.08 -20.01 2.87
C GLN A 852 4.02 -21.08 2.28
N MET A 853 5.19 -20.70 1.76
CA MET A 853 6.13 -21.65 1.20
C MET A 853 7.07 -22.26 2.20
N PHE A 854 7.61 -21.48 3.12
CA PHE A 854 8.73 -21.94 3.95
C PHE A 854 8.44 -21.84 5.45
N GLY A 855 7.26 -21.35 5.85
CA GLY A 855 6.89 -21.08 7.23
C GLY A 855 7.33 -19.69 7.71
N GLU A 856 6.79 -19.27 8.86
CA GLU A 856 7.07 -17.95 9.47
C GLU A 856 8.56 -17.69 9.76
N ASN A 857 9.37 -18.75 9.85
CA ASN A 857 10.77 -18.70 10.28
C ASN A 857 11.82 -18.75 9.14
N ALA A 858 11.42 -19.01 7.90
CA ALA A 858 12.37 -19.49 6.89
C ALA A 858 12.98 -18.43 5.98
N LEU A 859 12.48 -17.20 6.06
CA LEU A 859 13.39 -16.08 5.94
C LEU A 859 14.01 -15.97 7.32
N GLU A 860 15.27 -16.41 7.47
CA GLU A 860 16.06 -16.02 8.63
C GLU A 860 16.20 -14.50 8.55
N ILE A 861 15.17 -13.83 9.05
CA ILE A 861 15.19 -12.50 9.57
C ILE A 861 16.25 -12.61 10.66
N ASN A 862 17.54 -12.42 10.34
CA ASN A 862 18.63 -12.70 11.26
C ASN A 862 18.50 -11.77 12.48
N PRO A 863 17.93 -12.24 13.61
CA PRO A 863 17.63 -11.37 14.75
C PRO A 863 18.91 -11.13 15.56
N ALA A 864 19.99 -11.83 15.25
CA ALA A 864 21.21 -11.78 16.05
C ALA A 864 21.97 -10.45 15.87
N ASN A 865 21.86 -9.77 14.72
CA ASN A 865 22.80 -8.69 14.38
C ASN A 865 22.14 -7.48 13.69
N THR A 866 21.47 -6.64 14.47
CA THR A 866 20.82 -5.38 14.08
C THR A 866 21.72 -4.43 13.29
N TYR A 867 21.61 -4.39 11.96
CA TYR A 867 21.55 -3.12 11.24
C TYR A 867 21.01 -3.27 9.82
N PRO A 868 20.01 -2.45 9.45
CA PRO A 868 18.94 -1.86 10.27
C PRO A 868 17.55 -2.41 9.94
N TRP A 869 17.53 -3.57 9.29
CA TRP A 869 16.52 -4.62 9.36
C TRP A 869 17.27 -5.93 9.11
N PRO A 870 16.70 -7.08 9.48
CA PRO A 870 17.24 -8.33 9.05
C PRO A 870 16.97 -8.44 7.55
N LEU A 871 17.94 -7.99 6.75
CA LEU A 871 18.03 -8.31 5.34
C LEU A 871 17.77 -9.81 5.23
N VAL A 872 16.88 -10.19 4.32
CA VAL A 872 16.56 -11.60 4.14
C VAL A 872 17.86 -12.31 3.84
N THR A 873 18.22 -13.28 4.67
CA THR A 873 19.40 -14.10 4.45
C THR A 873 19.01 -15.56 4.27
N LYS A 874 19.83 -16.29 3.53
CA LYS A 874 19.77 -17.74 3.42
C LYS A 874 21.01 -18.30 4.12
N ASN A 875 20.83 -18.87 5.31
CA ASN A 875 21.91 -19.34 6.18
C ASN A 875 22.91 -18.22 6.58
N GLY A 876 22.40 -17.04 6.95
CA GLY A 876 23.22 -15.90 7.38
C GLY A 876 24.02 -15.17 6.28
N LYS A 877 23.75 -15.45 5.00
CA LYS A 877 24.29 -14.76 3.83
C LYS A 877 23.20 -14.07 3.00
N PRO A 878 23.48 -12.96 2.30
CA PRO A 878 22.51 -12.33 1.41
C PRO A 878 22.08 -13.31 0.30
N MET A 879 20.80 -13.24 -0.09
CA MET A 879 20.30 -13.98 -1.25
C MET A 879 20.84 -13.35 -2.53
N THR A 880 21.34 -14.17 -3.45
CA THR A 880 21.87 -13.77 -4.76
C THR A 880 21.34 -14.73 -5.84
N VAL A 881 21.46 -14.39 -7.13
CA VAL A 881 20.91 -15.20 -8.24
C VAL A 881 21.56 -16.58 -8.25
N SER A 882 20.76 -17.62 -8.01
CA SER A 882 21.21 -19.01 -8.12
C SER A 882 21.39 -19.44 -9.58
N ALA A 883 22.19 -20.47 -9.81
CA ALA A 883 22.33 -21.03 -11.16
C ALA A 883 21.03 -21.70 -11.65
N GLU A 884 20.25 -22.25 -10.73
CA GLU A 884 18.92 -22.81 -11.00
C GLU A 884 17.95 -21.74 -11.50
N MET A 885 17.86 -20.60 -10.80
CA MET A 885 17.08 -19.44 -11.25
C MET A 885 17.50 -18.98 -12.65
N ALA A 886 18.81 -18.81 -12.89
CA ALA A 886 19.32 -18.30 -14.17
C ALA A 886 19.00 -19.20 -15.38
N VAL A 887 18.67 -20.47 -15.15
CA VAL A 887 18.30 -21.42 -16.22
C VAL A 887 16.78 -21.61 -16.32
N VAL A 888 16.08 -21.70 -15.18
CA VAL A 888 14.62 -21.90 -15.16
C VAL A 888 13.88 -20.64 -15.63
N TYR A 889 14.37 -19.46 -15.25
CA TYR A 889 13.69 -18.19 -15.49
C TYR A 889 14.10 -17.56 -16.82
N ARG A 890 13.70 -18.21 -17.92
CA ARG A 890 13.98 -17.77 -19.30
C ARG A 890 12.74 -17.37 -20.10
N PHE A 891 11.56 -17.47 -19.50
CA PHE A 891 10.30 -16.88 -20.00
C PHE A 891 9.97 -17.14 -21.48
N HIS A 892 10.30 -18.36 -21.89
CA HIS A 892 9.98 -18.97 -23.17
C HIS A 892 8.53 -18.73 -23.64
N GLU A 893 7.60 -18.65 -22.69
CA GLU A 893 6.18 -18.44 -22.87
C GLU A 893 5.82 -17.04 -23.42
N PHE A 894 6.59 -15.99 -23.13
CA PHE A 894 6.30 -14.61 -23.55
C PHE A 894 6.92 -14.21 -24.88
N ILE A 895 7.78 -15.05 -25.45
CA ILE A 895 8.43 -14.79 -26.73
C ILE A 895 7.39 -14.79 -27.86
N ILE A 896 7.36 -13.74 -28.68
CA ILE A 896 6.43 -13.60 -29.80
C ILE A 896 7.08 -13.78 -31.17
N PRO A 897 6.33 -14.26 -32.17
CA PRO A 897 6.85 -14.35 -33.53
C PRO A 897 7.01 -12.96 -34.18
N SER A 898 6.03 -12.07 -33.99
CA SER A 898 6.00 -10.72 -34.56
C SER A 898 5.14 -9.77 -33.73
N PHE A 899 5.31 -8.47 -33.98
CA PHE A 899 4.45 -7.40 -33.50
C PHE A 899 4.25 -6.34 -34.61
N PRO A 900 3.09 -5.68 -34.68
CA PRO A 900 2.84 -4.63 -35.66
C PRO A 900 3.73 -3.42 -35.40
N ILE A 901 4.11 -2.72 -36.46
CA ILE A 901 4.62 -1.36 -36.39
C ILE A 901 3.49 -0.42 -36.78
N LYS A 902 3.20 0.56 -35.92
CA LYS A 902 2.06 1.45 -36.11
C LYS A 902 2.47 2.90 -36.30
N ASP A 903 1.68 3.63 -37.06
CA ASP A 903 1.84 5.08 -37.19
C ASP A 903 1.07 5.86 -36.09
N GLN A 904 1.14 7.18 -36.15
CA GLN A 904 0.47 8.09 -35.21
C GLN A 904 -1.07 8.04 -35.26
N ASN A 905 -1.65 7.48 -36.32
CA ASN A 905 -3.10 7.28 -36.47
C ASN A 905 -3.52 5.88 -35.99
N ASN A 906 -2.60 5.13 -35.38
CA ASN A 906 -2.78 3.74 -34.94
C ASN A 906 -3.00 2.76 -36.12
N GLU A 907 -2.60 3.13 -37.34
CA GLU A 907 -2.64 2.26 -38.51
C GLU A 907 -1.39 1.38 -38.55
N THR A 908 -1.58 0.07 -38.74
CA THR A 908 -0.47 -0.88 -38.92
C THR A 908 0.21 -0.65 -40.27
N LEU A 909 1.48 -0.27 -40.24
CA LEU A 909 2.32 -0.09 -41.42
C LEU A 909 2.79 -1.46 -41.95
N TRP A 910 3.29 -2.33 -41.07
CA TRP A 910 3.64 -3.73 -41.35
C TRP A 910 3.75 -4.56 -40.06
N GLU A 911 3.88 -5.88 -40.20
CA GLU A 911 4.19 -6.81 -39.10
C GLU A 911 5.71 -7.05 -39.01
N GLN A 912 6.32 -6.68 -37.88
CA GLN A 912 7.74 -6.85 -37.63
C GLN A 912 8.00 -8.19 -36.94
N LYS A 913 8.80 -9.06 -37.56
CA LYS A 913 9.24 -10.30 -36.90
C LYS A 913 10.26 -9.98 -35.81
N LEU A 914 10.04 -10.48 -34.60
CA LEU A 914 10.90 -10.22 -33.44
C LEU A 914 12.34 -10.67 -33.72
N PHE A 915 12.50 -11.86 -34.27
CA PHE A 915 13.81 -12.43 -34.58
C PHE A 915 14.64 -11.62 -35.61
N GLU A 916 13.98 -10.87 -36.51
CA GLU A 916 14.66 -10.00 -37.47
C GLU A 916 15.16 -8.69 -36.84
N THR A 917 14.63 -8.34 -35.65
CA THR A 917 15.06 -7.17 -34.89
C THR A 917 16.38 -7.38 -34.15
N SER A 918 16.83 -8.64 -34.00
CA SER A 918 17.99 -8.95 -33.19
C SER A 918 19.29 -8.38 -33.74
N PHE A 919 20.03 -7.67 -32.90
CA PHE A 919 21.27 -6.95 -33.23
C PHE A 919 21.07 -5.99 -34.42
N ASN A 920 19.98 -5.23 -34.42
CA ASN A 920 19.62 -4.27 -35.48
C ASN A 920 19.33 -2.86 -34.92
N SER A 921 20.35 -2.20 -34.37
CA SER A 921 20.25 -0.87 -33.77
C SER A 921 19.91 0.24 -34.78
N THR A 922 20.43 0.16 -36.01
CA THR A 922 20.10 1.13 -37.06
C THR A 922 18.63 1.05 -37.44
N GLY A 923 18.10 -0.17 -37.65
CA GLY A 923 16.69 -0.37 -37.95
C GLY A 923 15.77 0.13 -36.83
N PHE A 924 16.18 0.01 -35.56
CA PHE A 924 15.43 0.56 -34.43
C PHE A 924 15.22 2.08 -34.55
N ILE A 925 16.26 2.83 -34.93
CA ILE A 925 16.19 4.28 -35.16
C ILE A 925 15.34 4.60 -36.39
N ASP A 926 15.58 3.86 -37.48
CA ASP A 926 14.90 4.09 -38.76
C ASP A 926 13.39 3.89 -38.65
N VAL A 927 12.95 2.97 -37.79
CA VAL A 927 11.53 2.76 -37.47
C VAL A 927 11.03 3.78 -36.45
N GLY A 928 11.80 4.05 -35.41
CA GLY A 928 11.46 4.97 -34.32
C GLY A 928 10.75 4.28 -33.15
N LEU A 929 11.17 4.63 -31.93
CA LEU A 929 10.65 4.08 -30.67
C LEU A 929 9.12 4.19 -30.58
N GLU A 930 8.57 5.33 -30.97
CA GLU A 930 7.15 5.65 -30.82
C GLU A 930 6.26 4.70 -31.64
N ARG A 931 6.71 4.32 -32.84
CA ARG A 931 5.99 3.36 -33.70
C ARG A 931 6.06 1.94 -33.19
N ILE A 932 7.22 1.56 -32.64
CA ILE A 932 7.47 0.26 -32.01
C ILE A 932 6.59 0.11 -30.77
N LEU A 933 6.61 1.11 -29.87
CA LEU A 933 5.81 1.10 -28.64
C LEU A 933 4.31 1.14 -28.95
N ALA A 934 3.84 1.94 -29.91
CA ALA A 934 2.43 1.95 -30.30
C ALA A 934 1.95 0.57 -30.80
N GLY A 935 2.81 -0.11 -31.56
CA GLY A 935 2.61 -1.48 -31.98
C GLY A 935 2.55 -2.48 -30.84
N ALA A 936 3.57 -2.45 -29.97
CA ALA A 936 3.67 -3.31 -28.80
C ALA A 936 2.47 -3.13 -27.86
N LEU A 937 2.11 -1.90 -27.51
CA LEU A 937 1.04 -1.60 -26.55
C LEU A 937 -0.37 -1.91 -27.06
N SER A 938 -0.57 -1.94 -28.38
CA SER A 938 -1.88 -2.23 -28.98
C SER A 938 -2.05 -3.69 -29.40
N SER A 939 -1.03 -4.52 -29.15
CA SER A 939 -1.02 -5.94 -29.44
C SER A 939 -1.12 -6.76 -28.18
N HIS A 940 -1.57 -7.99 -28.33
CA HIS A 940 -1.71 -8.91 -27.22
C HIS A 940 -1.04 -10.25 -27.51
N ILE A 941 -0.38 -10.78 -26.50
CA ILE A 941 0.23 -12.08 -26.44
C ILE A 941 -0.69 -12.93 -25.57
N PRO A 942 -1.40 -13.91 -26.15
CA PRO A 942 -2.07 -14.89 -25.33
C PRO A 942 -1.05 -15.67 -24.52
N ASN A 943 -1.19 -15.63 -23.20
CA ASN A 943 -0.37 -16.36 -22.26
C ASN A 943 -0.68 -17.85 -22.37
N PHE A 944 0.34 -18.64 -22.69
CA PHE A 944 0.22 -20.07 -22.93
C PHE A 944 0.52 -20.84 -21.65
N LYS A 945 -0.17 -21.98 -21.43
CA LYS A 945 0.13 -22.90 -20.30
C LYS A 945 1.63 -23.11 -20.10
N SER A 946 2.34 -23.29 -21.22
CA SER A 946 3.79 -23.44 -21.34
C SER A 946 4.19 -23.62 -22.83
N GLY A 947 5.47 -23.38 -23.18
CA GLY A 947 6.06 -23.65 -24.51
C GLY A 947 6.53 -22.41 -25.30
N VAL A 948 7.40 -22.63 -26.29
CA VAL A 948 8.04 -21.59 -27.12
C VAL A 948 7.41 -21.53 -28.50
N ASP A 949 7.36 -20.32 -29.08
CA ASP A 949 7.03 -20.16 -30.49
C ASP A 949 7.95 -20.97 -31.40
N GLU A 950 7.40 -21.52 -32.49
CA GLU A 950 8.22 -22.30 -33.43
C GLU A 950 9.38 -21.48 -33.98
N SER A 951 9.21 -20.17 -34.23
CA SER A 951 10.26 -19.35 -34.83
C SER A 951 11.54 -19.27 -33.99
N PHE A 952 11.44 -19.45 -32.67
CA PHE A 952 12.58 -19.46 -31.74
C PHE A 952 13.11 -20.87 -31.42
N ARG A 953 12.37 -21.92 -31.81
CA ARG A 953 12.86 -23.31 -31.80
C ARG A 953 13.39 -23.76 -33.16
N SER A 954 13.00 -23.09 -34.25
CA SER A 954 13.35 -23.43 -35.63
C SER A 954 14.16 -22.34 -36.32
N ALA A 955 14.82 -21.49 -35.54
CA ALA A 955 15.54 -20.35 -36.07
C ALA A 955 16.68 -20.82 -36.98
N GLY A 956 16.56 -20.53 -38.28
CA GLY A 956 17.56 -20.94 -39.27
C GLY A 956 18.94 -20.33 -39.00
N LEU A 957 18.99 -19.05 -38.57
CA LEU A 957 20.23 -18.31 -38.29
C LEU A 957 20.04 -17.28 -37.15
N TYR A 958 20.24 -17.65 -35.88
CA TYR A 958 20.46 -16.67 -34.79
C TYR A 958 21.96 -16.40 -34.68
N ARG A 959 22.38 -15.13 -34.71
CA ARG A 959 23.81 -14.76 -34.79
C ARG A 959 24.57 -15.57 -35.88
N GLY A 960 23.89 -15.87 -36.99
CA GLY A 960 24.43 -16.61 -38.13
C GLY A 960 24.58 -18.13 -37.96
N ARG A 961 23.89 -18.76 -37.00
CA ARG A 961 23.90 -20.22 -36.82
C ARG A 961 22.49 -20.78 -36.54
N PRO A 962 22.20 -22.04 -36.90
CA PRO A 962 20.97 -22.71 -36.49
C PRO A 962 20.80 -22.65 -34.98
N PHE A 963 19.59 -22.34 -34.52
CA PHE A 963 19.31 -22.02 -33.13
C PHE A 963 17.96 -22.59 -32.68
N ASP A 964 17.95 -23.07 -31.44
CA ASP A 964 16.76 -23.43 -30.69
C ASP A 964 17.00 -23.01 -29.24
N ILE A 965 16.21 -22.05 -28.75
CA ILE A 965 16.38 -21.50 -27.40
C ILE A 965 16.17 -22.55 -26.31
N VAL A 966 15.30 -23.54 -26.55
CA VAL A 966 15.02 -24.63 -25.60
C VAL A 966 16.21 -25.57 -25.52
N VAL A 967 16.84 -25.88 -26.66
CA VAL A 967 18.06 -26.68 -26.69
C VAL A 967 19.15 -26.01 -25.88
N SER A 968 19.34 -24.70 -26.03
CA SER A 968 20.30 -23.94 -25.22
C SER A 968 19.99 -24.05 -23.73
N SER A 969 18.72 -23.95 -23.33
CA SER A 969 18.31 -24.05 -21.91
C SER A 969 18.58 -25.43 -21.30
N ILE A 970 18.24 -26.51 -22.01
CA ILE A 970 18.52 -27.90 -21.56
C ILE A 970 20.03 -28.17 -21.53
N VAL A 971 20.79 -27.67 -22.52
CA VAL A 971 22.24 -27.82 -22.52
C VAL A 971 22.84 -27.10 -21.32
N HIS A 972 22.43 -25.85 -21.06
CA HIS A 972 22.94 -25.06 -19.93
C HIS A 972 22.62 -25.67 -18.57
N GLU A 973 21.44 -26.27 -18.37
CA GLU A 973 21.15 -26.94 -17.09
C GLU A 973 22.10 -28.14 -16.86
N ARG A 974 22.38 -28.93 -17.91
CA ARG A 974 23.18 -30.16 -17.81
C ARG A 974 24.66 -29.85 -17.70
N GLU A 975 25.15 -28.85 -18.43
CA GLU A 975 26.56 -28.48 -18.48
C GLU A 975 27.02 -27.66 -17.28
N GLN A 976 26.09 -26.98 -16.58
CA GLN A 976 26.31 -26.33 -15.28
C GLN A 976 26.07 -27.28 -14.09
N GLY A 977 25.74 -28.55 -14.36
CA GLY A 977 25.57 -29.58 -13.35
C GLY A 977 24.36 -29.35 -12.43
N LEU A 978 23.27 -28.79 -12.94
CA LEU A 978 22.05 -28.59 -12.17
C LEU A 978 21.33 -29.92 -11.89
N PRO A 979 20.60 -30.01 -10.75
CA PRO A 979 19.80 -31.19 -10.42
C PRO A 979 18.66 -31.43 -11.40
N THR A 980 18.16 -32.66 -11.44
CA THR A 980 16.89 -32.99 -12.13
C THR A 980 15.70 -32.48 -11.32
N PHE A 981 14.51 -32.42 -11.92
CA PHE A 981 13.30 -31.89 -11.27
C PHE A 981 13.03 -32.55 -9.90
N ASN A 982 12.92 -33.88 -9.87
CA ASN A 982 12.68 -34.61 -8.63
C ASN A 982 13.84 -34.47 -7.63
N GLN A 983 15.08 -34.30 -8.09
CA GLN A 983 16.22 -34.11 -7.18
C GLN A 983 16.21 -32.73 -6.50
N TYR A 984 15.86 -31.69 -7.24
CA TYR A 984 15.70 -30.34 -6.70
C TYR A 984 14.57 -30.32 -5.67
N PHE A 985 13.38 -30.79 -6.04
CA PHE A 985 12.21 -30.73 -5.16
C PHE A 985 12.28 -31.71 -3.98
N ARG A 986 13.05 -32.80 -4.05
CA ARG A 986 13.37 -33.59 -2.85
C ARG A 986 14.21 -32.80 -1.84
N ALA A 987 15.17 -32.01 -2.30
CA ALA A 987 15.99 -31.20 -1.41
C ALA A 987 15.22 -30.01 -0.84
N TYR A 988 14.41 -29.35 -1.67
CA TYR A 988 13.48 -28.31 -1.23
C TYR A 988 12.50 -28.86 -0.19
N ASN A 989 11.78 -29.95 -0.49
CA ASN A 989 10.81 -30.55 0.46
C ASN A 989 11.48 -31.09 1.74
N ALA A 990 12.77 -31.45 1.68
CA ALA A 990 13.52 -31.87 2.87
C ALA A 990 13.86 -30.72 3.83
N GLN A 991 13.66 -29.46 3.42
CA GLN A 991 13.70 -28.29 4.31
C GLN A 991 12.40 -28.12 5.11
N ASP A 992 11.46 -29.06 5.01
CA ASP A 992 10.13 -29.00 5.60
C ASP A 992 9.33 -27.71 5.27
N PRO A 993 9.22 -27.34 3.97
CA PRO A 993 8.47 -26.15 3.55
C PRO A 993 6.96 -26.35 3.72
N GLU A 994 6.24 -25.28 4.04
CA GLU A 994 4.77 -25.27 4.11
C GLU A 994 4.12 -25.62 2.75
N VAL A 995 4.72 -25.23 1.62
CA VAL A 995 4.28 -25.65 0.28
C VAL A 995 5.12 -26.81 -0.20
N ILE A 996 4.50 -27.98 -0.32
CA ILE A 996 5.14 -29.18 -0.88
C ILE A 996 4.91 -29.25 -2.39
N VAL A 997 6.00 -29.52 -3.14
CA VAL A 997 5.93 -29.90 -4.55
C VAL A 997 5.97 -31.42 -4.68
N PRO A 998 4.92 -32.07 -5.22
CA PRO A 998 4.87 -33.52 -5.31
C PRO A 998 5.98 -34.12 -6.17
N ILE A 999 6.68 -35.12 -5.60
CA ILE A 999 7.68 -35.89 -6.34
C ILE A 999 6.99 -36.80 -7.35
N ARG A 1000 7.41 -36.71 -8.61
CA ARG A 1000 6.81 -37.41 -9.74
C ARG A 1000 7.53 -38.74 -9.97
N ASP A 1001 7.20 -39.75 -9.17
CA ASP A 1001 7.81 -41.10 -9.21
C ASP A 1001 7.22 -42.04 -10.29
N SER A 1002 6.18 -41.59 -11.00
CA SER A 1002 5.58 -42.28 -12.14
C SER A 1002 5.24 -41.29 -13.26
N TRP A 1003 5.16 -41.77 -14.49
CA TRP A 1003 4.98 -40.92 -15.68
C TRP A 1003 3.64 -40.18 -15.71
N ASP A 1004 2.57 -40.82 -15.22
CA ASP A 1004 1.23 -40.25 -15.10
C ASP A 1004 1.14 -39.08 -14.11
N LYS A 1005 2.10 -38.99 -13.18
CA LYS A 1005 2.19 -37.84 -12.29
C LYS A 1005 2.74 -36.61 -12.99
N PHE A 1006 3.55 -36.72 -14.04
CA PHE A 1006 4.12 -35.54 -14.71
C PHE A 1006 3.10 -34.75 -15.53
N SER A 1007 2.14 -35.42 -16.16
CA SER A 1007 1.10 -34.75 -16.94
C SER A 1007 -0.11 -35.65 -17.10
N THR A 1008 -1.29 -35.03 -17.19
CA THR A 1008 -2.54 -35.68 -17.54
C THR A 1008 -2.67 -36.00 -19.04
N ASP A 1009 -1.78 -35.48 -19.91
CA ASP A 1009 -1.81 -35.68 -21.36
C ASP A 1009 -1.14 -37.02 -21.77
N PRO A 1010 -1.89 -37.98 -22.36
CA PRO A 1010 -1.34 -39.28 -22.76
C PRO A 1010 -0.18 -39.19 -23.76
N GLU A 1011 -0.18 -38.20 -24.66
CA GLU A 1011 0.90 -38.01 -25.64
C GLU A 1011 2.19 -37.54 -24.96
N VAL A 1012 2.06 -36.68 -23.94
CA VAL A 1012 3.20 -36.25 -23.11
C VAL A 1012 3.77 -37.44 -22.34
N ILE A 1013 2.91 -38.28 -21.73
CA ILE A 1013 3.32 -39.50 -21.02
C ILE A 1013 4.07 -40.47 -21.95
N GLU A 1014 3.58 -40.68 -23.17
CA GLU A 1014 4.24 -41.53 -24.16
C GLU A 1014 5.61 -40.98 -24.55
N ASN A 1015 5.71 -39.67 -24.80
CA ASN A 1015 6.97 -39.02 -25.10
C ASN A 1015 7.96 -39.05 -23.94
N LEU A 1016 7.51 -38.92 -22.69
CA LEU A 1016 8.35 -39.08 -21.50
C LEU A 1016 8.96 -40.49 -21.44
N LYS A 1017 8.14 -41.53 -21.63
CA LYS A 1017 8.60 -42.94 -21.67
C LYS A 1017 9.57 -43.21 -22.82
N ARG A 1018 9.40 -42.50 -23.95
CA ARG A 1018 10.26 -42.64 -25.13
C ARG A 1018 11.63 -41.99 -24.92
N LEU A 1019 11.67 -40.82 -24.28
CA LEU A 1019 12.87 -40.00 -24.17
C LEU A 1019 13.66 -40.23 -22.88
N TYR A 1020 13.00 -40.42 -21.75
CA TYR A 1020 13.64 -40.61 -20.45
C TYR A 1020 13.52 -42.06 -19.98
N LYS A 1021 14.57 -42.55 -19.32
CA LYS A 1021 14.61 -43.94 -18.84
C LYS A 1021 13.84 -44.10 -17.53
N TYR A 1022 14.01 -43.16 -16.60
CA TYR A 1022 13.31 -43.12 -15.32
C TYR A 1022 12.70 -41.74 -15.06
N PRO A 1023 11.59 -41.64 -14.29
CA PRO A 1023 10.98 -40.37 -13.88
C PRO A 1023 11.98 -39.39 -13.23
N ASP A 1024 12.97 -39.90 -12.50
CA ASP A 1024 14.02 -39.11 -11.85
C ASP A 1024 15.06 -38.50 -12.80
N ASP A 1025 15.11 -38.95 -14.05
CA ASP A 1025 16.02 -38.44 -15.07
C ASP A 1025 15.50 -37.16 -15.74
N VAL A 1026 14.24 -36.77 -15.48
CA VAL A 1026 13.59 -35.62 -16.09
C VAL A 1026 14.30 -34.33 -15.67
N ASP A 1027 14.88 -33.67 -16.66
CA ASP A 1027 15.52 -32.36 -16.59
C ASP A 1027 14.68 -31.32 -15.82
N LEU A 1028 15.34 -30.38 -15.13
CA LEU A 1028 14.68 -29.42 -14.26
C LEU A 1028 13.74 -28.50 -15.05
N VAL A 1029 14.23 -27.92 -16.15
CA VAL A 1029 13.43 -27.04 -17.01
C VAL A 1029 12.25 -27.79 -17.63
N VAL A 1030 12.44 -29.08 -17.96
CA VAL A 1030 11.39 -29.93 -18.52
C VAL A 1030 10.32 -30.25 -17.46
N GLY A 1031 10.73 -30.58 -16.24
CA GLY A 1031 9.78 -30.83 -15.16
C GLY A 1031 8.96 -29.59 -14.82
N CYS A 1032 9.60 -28.41 -14.73
CA CYS A 1032 8.89 -27.15 -14.50
C CYS A 1032 7.92 -26.79 -15.63
N GLN A 1033 8.31 -27.06 -16.88
CA GLN A 1033 7.47 -26.87 -18.07
C GLN A 1033 6.21 -27.75 -18.09
N LEU A 1034 6.31 -28.94 -17.48
CA LEU A 1034 5.22 -29.93 -17.43
C LEU A 1034 4.37 -29.80 -16.17
N ASP A 1035 4.76 -28.99 -15.18
CA ASP A 1035 4.04 -28.87 -13.93
C ASP A 1035 2.63 -28.27 -14.16
N GLU A 1036 1.63 -28.97 -13.63
CA GLU A 1036 0.21 -28.63 -13.78
C GLU A 1036 -0.38 -28.10 -12.46
N GLU A 1037 0.46 -27.95 -11.42
CA GLU A 1037 0.09 -27.36 -10.14
C GLU A 1037 0.44 -25.88 -10.10
N TYR A 1038 -0.46 -25.07 -9.55
CA TYR A 1038 -0.33 -23.62 -9.43
C TYR A 1038 -0.54 -23.20 -7.97
N PHE A 1039 0.01 -22.06 -7.56
CA PHE A 1039 -0.47 -21.43 -6.32
C PHE A 1039 -1.92 -20.96 -6.51
N PRO A 1040 -2.72 -20.87 -5.43
CA PRO A 1040 -4.03 -20.23 -5.50
C PRO A 1040 -3.88 -18.82 -6.07
N GLY A 1041 -4.68 -18.48 -7.09
CA GLY A 1041 -4.68 -17.14 -7.66
C GLY A 1041 -3.49 -16.76 -8.55
N THR A 1042 -2.65 -17.71 -8.99
CA THR A 1042 -1.59 -17.47 -9.98
C THR A 1042 -1.74 -18.33 -11.24
N THR A 1043 -1.10 -17.90 -12.33
CA THR A 1043 -1.01 -18.63 -13.60
C THR A 1043 0.35 -19.25 -13.86
N VAL A 1044 1.33 -18.99 -13.00
CA VAL A 1044 2.69 -19.55 -13.13
C VAL A 1044 2.75 -20.87 -12.37
N PRO A 1045 3.29 -21.96 -12.96
CA PRO A 1045 3.41 -23.23 -12.26
C PRO A 1045 4.18 -23.11 -10.94
N LYS A 1046 3.72 -23.81 -9.91
CA LYS A 1046 4.25 -23.79 -8.55
C LYS A 1046 5.76 -24.01 -8.55
N SER A 1047 6.24 -25.02 -9.29
CA SER A 1047 7.67 -25.33 -9.39
C SER A 1047 8.52 -24.19 -9.96
N ALA A 1048 8.03 -23.49 -10.99
CA ALA A 1048 8.76 -22.39 -11.60
C ALA A 1048 8.79 -21.17 -10.66
N LEU A 1049 7.64 -20.84 -10.04
CA LEU A 1049 7.51 -19.74 -9.08
C LEU A 1049 8.52 -19.88 -7.92
N ILE A 1050 8.62 -21.10 -7.36
CA ILE A 1050 9.53 -21.47 -6.26
C ILE A 1050 10.99 -21.13 -6.57
N ILE A 1051 11.44 -21.47 -7.78
CA ILE A 1051 12.84 -21.34 -8.17
C ILE A 1051 13.19 -19.90 -8.56
N SER A 1052 12.25 -19.15 -9.14
CA SER A 1052 12.61 -17.92 -9.83
C SER A 1052 12.12 -16.63 -9.19
N LEU A 1053 10.81 -16.51 -8.99
CA LEU A 1053 10.20 -15.26 -8.51
C LEU A 1053 10.57 -15.03 -7.05
N PHE A 1054 10.67 -16.09 -6.25
CA PHE A 1054 11.18 -16.00 -4.88
C PHE A 1054 12.72 -15.96 -4.77
N SER A 1055 13.47 -16.04 -5.86
CA SER A 1055 14.85 -15.57 -5.82
C SER A 1055 14.90 -14.05 -6.00
N LEU A 1056 14.09 -13.49 -6.90
CA LEU A 1056 14.03 -12.04 -7.17
C LEU A 1056 13.62 -11.21 -5.95
N PHE A 1057 12.53 -11.60 -5.27
CA PHE A 1057 12.10 -10.93 -4.05
C PHE A 1057 13.16 -11.00 -2.94
N GLY A 1058 13.75 -12.18 -2.74
CA GLY A 1058 14.76 -12.43 -1.72
C GLY A 1058 15.98 -11.53 -1.90
N MET A 1059 16.48 -11.41 -3.14
CA MET A 1059 17.60 -10.52 -3.47
C MET A 1059 17.29 -9.04 -3.21
N GLY A 1060 16.09 -8.57 -3.57
CA GLY A 1060 15.65 -7.19 -3.29
C GLY A 1060 15.61 -6.89 -1.78
N ASN A 1061 15.24 -7.88 -0.98
CA ASN A 1061 15.23 -7.79 0.49
C ASN A 1061 16.61 -8.01 1.11
N SER A 1062 17.59 -8.54 0.37
CA SER A 1062 19.00 -8.64 0.79
C SER A 1062 19.81 -7.39 0.43
N ASP A 1063 19.20 -6.40 -0.21
CA ASP A 1063 19.87 -5.24 -0.77
C ASP A 1063 19.81 -4.02 0.15
N ARG A 1064 20.99 -3.61 0.67
CA ARG A 1064 21.18 -2.44 1.55
C ARG A 1064 20.79 -1.12 0.91
N PHE A 1065 20.65 -1.06 -0.40
CA PHE A 1065 20.27 0.16 -1.12
C PHE A 1065 18.86 0.06 -1.71
N SER A 1066 18.06 -0.91 -1.29
CA SER A 1066 16.68 -1.09 -1.75
C SER A 1066 15.79 0.08 -1.31
N ILE A 1067 14.70 0.31 -2.06
CA ILE A 1067 13.73 1.36 -1.73
C ILE A 1067 13.00 1.09 -0.41
N GLY A 1068 12.65 -0.18 -0.14
CA GLY A 1068 12.02 -0.56 1.14
C GLY A 1068 12.92 -0.23 2.33
N PHE A 1069 14.22 -0.48 2.17
CA PHE A 1069 15.21 -0.10 3.16
C PHE A 1069 15.30 1.43 3.36
N ALA A 1070 15.46 2.19 2.27
CA ALA A 1070 15.59 3.63 2.33
C ALA A 1070 14.34 4.31 2.93
N MET A 1071 13.15 3.75 2.71
CA MET A 1071 11.91 4.24 3.28
C MET A 1071 11.77 3.98 4.77
N MET A 1072 12.27 2.86 5.30
CA MET A 1072 11.95 2.46 6.67
C MET A 1072 13.05 2.81 7.69
N ARG A 1073 14.31 2.96 7.26
CA ARG A 1073 15.44 3.07 8.19
C ARG A 1073 15.32 4.18 9.25
N CYS A 1074 15.01 5.42 8.86
CA CYS A 1074 14.96 6.54 9.81
C CYS A 1074 13.88 6.36 10.89
N LEU A 1075 12.78 5.70 10.54
CA LEU A 1075 11.70 5.44 11.48
C LEU A 1075 12.21 4.54 12.60
N LEU A 1076 12.97 3.50 12.27
CA LEU A 1076 13.13 2.34 13.14
C LEU A 1076 14.46 2.27 13.86
N VAL A 1077 15.49 2.95 13.34
CA VAL A 1077 16.86 2.80 13.87
C VAL A 1077 17.39 4.10 14.47
N ASP A 1078 17.35 5.19 13.72
CA ASP A 1078 17.94 6.45 14.20
C ASP A 1078 16.89 7.36 14.87
N ARG A 1079 15.61 7.09 14.65
CA ARG A 1079 14.46 7.95 15.00
C ARG A 1079 14.42 9.26 14.17
N PRO A 1080 13.24 9.81 13.81
CA PRO A 1080 13.14 10.98 12.91
C PRO A 1080 13.92 12.25 13.29
N TRP A 1081 14.14 12.58 14.57
CA TRP A 1081 14.96 13.76 15.00
C TRP A 1081 16.46 13.51 15.12
N ASP A 1082 16.92 12.27 14.94
CA ASP A 1082 18.34 11.93 14.94
C ASP A 1082 18.75 11.08 13.74
N CYS A 1083 17.97 11.15 12.64
CA CYS A 1083 18.26 10.36 11.45
C CYS A 1083 19.48 10.84 10.68
N HIS A 1084 20.47 9.95 10.59
CA HIS A 1084 21.67 10.15 9.80
C HIS A 1084 21.58 9.24 8.58
N PRO A 1085 21.29 9.75 7.37
CA PRO A 1085 21.17 8.91 6.19
C PRO A 1085 22.42 8.04 6.01
N SER A 1086 22.25 6.79 5.59
CA SER A 1086 23.34 5.83 5.37
C SER A 1086 23.84 5.81 3.93
N ASN A 1087 23.03 6.37 3.02
CA ASN A 1087 23.29 6.46 1.59
C ASN A 1087 22.57 7.69 0.99
N ALA A 1088 22.88 8.00 -0.26
CA ALA A 1088 22.31 9.18 -0.91
C ALA A 1088 20.80 9.09 -1.20
N LEU A 1089 20.24 7.88 -1.37
CA LEU A 1089 18.81 7.71 -1.60
C LEU A 1089 18.01 8.08 -0.35
N GLU A 1090 18.50 7.66 0.82
CA GLU A 1090 17.92 8.08 2.10
C GLU A 1090 18.03 9.59 2.32
N ASP A 1091 19.19 10.22 2.04
CA ASP A 1091 19.35 11.67 2.20
C ASP A 1091 18.39 12.47 1.29
N LEU A 1092 18.02 11.90 0.15
CA LEU A 1092 17.09 12.46 -0.80
C LEU A 1092 15.62 12.29 -0.36
N ILE A 1093 15.25 11.08 0.11
CA ILE A 1093 13.91 10.73 0.55
C ILE A 1093 13.58 11.39 1.89
N TRP A 1094 14.55 11.49 2.80
CA TRP A 1094 14.40 12.07 4.13
C TRP A 1094 14.91 13.52 4.14
N GLU A 1095 14.06 14.44 3.73
CA GLU A 1095 14.37 15.87 3.69
C GLU A 1095 14.51 16.45 5.11
N ARG A 1096 15.64 17.11 5.36
CA ARG A 1096 15.90 17.84 6.62
C ARG A 1096 14.91 18.99 6.81
N LYS A 1097 14.36 19.11 8.01
CA LYS A 1097 13.55 20.27 8.44
C LYS A 1097 14.24 20.96 9.60
N ASP A 1098 14.42 22.28 9.49
CA ASP A 1098 15.06 23.07 10.53
C ASP A 1098 14.13 23.20 11.76
N VAL A 1099 14.37 22.36 12.76
CA VAL A 1099 13.65 22.40 14.03
C VAL A 1099 14.60 22.85 15.16
N PRO A 1100 14.29 23.95 15.86
CA PRO A 1100 15.12 24.43 16.97
C PRO A 1100 15.33 23.35 18.04
N GLY A 1101 16.59 22.95 18.26
CA GLY A 1101 16.97 21.93 19.23
C GLY A 1101 17.17 20.52 18.67
N PHE A 1102 16.79 20.26 17.41
CA PHE A 1102 16.92 18.95 16.74
C PHE A 1102 17.62 19.10 15.38
N PRO A 1103 18.96 19.16 15.35
CA PRO A 1103 19.72 19.47 14.15
C PRO A 1103 19.61 18.40 13.04
N ASN A 1104 19.21 17.17 13.38
CA ASN A 1104 19.16 16.02 12.48
C ASN A 1104 17.73 15.62 12.09
N PHE A 1105 16.74 16.48 12.36
CA PHE A 1105 15.35 16.16 12.11
C PHE A 1105 14.99 16.14 10.63
N ARG A 1106 14.39 15.02 10.19
CA ARG A 1106 14.06 14.74 8.78
C ARG A 1106 12.64 14.19 8.64
N PHE A 1107 11.99 14.53 7.54
CA PHE A 1107 10.69 14.00 7.12
C PHE A 1107 10.77 13.53 5.68
N TYR A 1108 9.79 12.72 5.25
CA TYR A 1108 9.70 12.37 3.85
C TYR A 1108 9.60 13.59 2.94
N SER A 1109 10.32 13.55 1.83
CA SER A 1109 10.23 14.53 0.77
C SER A 1109 8.94 14.29 -0.02
N ASP A 1110 8.01 15.25 0.05
CA ASP A 1110 6.76 15.23 -0.73
C ASP A 1110 7.02 15.04 -2.23
N PHE A 1111 8.13 15.59 -2.75
CA PHE A 1111 8.48 15.45 -4.15
C PHE A 1111 8.88 14.01 -4.46
N TRP A 1112 9.82 13.42 -3.72
CA TRP A 1112 10.35 12.10 -4.02
C TRP A 1112 9.36 10.97 -3.71
N VAL A 1113 8.54 11.12 -2.66
CA VAL A 1113 7.44 10.18 -2.36
C VAL A 1113 6.51 10.04 -3.56
N LYS A 1114 6.19 11.16 -4.21
CA LYS A 1114 5.28 11.15 -5.36
C LYS A 1114 6.00 10.83 -6.68
N GLU A 1115 7.25 11.25 -6.84
CA GLU A 1115 8.06 10.91 -8.02
C GLU A 1115 8.28 9.39 -8.13
N LEU A 1116 8.45 8.72 -6.99
CA LEU A 1116 8.51 7.26 -6.87
C LEU A 1116 7.13 6.59 -6.77
N ASP A 1117 6.03 7.36 -6.82
CA ASP A 1117 4.65 6.83 -6.79
C ASP A 1117 4.40 5.89 -5.59
N LEU A 1118 5.01 6.20 -4.45
CA LEU A 1118 4.95 5.36 -3.25
C LEU A 1118 3.52 5.14 -2.70
N PRO A 1119 2.61 6.13 -2.70
CA PRO A 1119 1.24 5.91 -2.24
C PRO A 1119 0.48 4.85 -3.05
N ALA A 1120 0.85 4.67 -4.33
CA ALA A 1120 0.30 3.65 -5.20
C ALA A 1120 1.28 2.48 -5.42
N HIS A 1121 2.28 2.33 -4.54
CA HIS A 1121 3.29 1.26 -4.59
C HIS A 1121 4.01 1.13 -5.94
N GLY A 1122 4.18 2.25 -6.65
CA GLY A 1122 4.86 2.28 -7.95
C GLY A 1122 4.04 1.77 -9.14
N THR A 1123 2.75 1.44 -8.95
CA THR A 1123 1.90 0.85 -9.99
C THR A 1123 1.71 1.76 -11.22
N ASN A 1124 1.87 3.08 -11.07
CA ASN A 1124 1.78 4.03 -12.17
C ASN A 1124 3.13 4.29 -12.85
N LEU A 1125 4.25 3.78 -12.32
CA LEU A 1125 5.59 4.16 -12.78
C LEU A 1125 5.87 3.68 -14.21
N LEU A 1126 5.35 2.52 -14.62
CA LEU A 1126 5.52 2.05 -16.00
C LEU A 1126 4.75 2.92 -17.00
N TRP A 1127 3.51 3.29 -16.65
CA TRP A 1127 2.70 4.23 -17.43
C TRP A 1127 3.42 5.58 -17.57
N ARG A 1128 3.97 6.10 -16.46
CA ARG A 1128 4.74 7.35 -16.43
C ARG A 1128 6.05 7.24 -17.22
N LEU A 1129 6.76 6.11 -17.11
CA LEU A 1129 8.00 5.87 -17.84
C LEU A 1129 7.77 6.03 -19.35
N ILE A 1130 6.68 5.48 -19.89
CA ILE A 1130 6.32 5.61 -21.31
C ILE A 1130 5.89 7.05 -21.64
N THR A 1131 4.92 7.60 -20.91
CA THR A 1131 4.28 8.87 -21.27
C THR A 1131 5.13 10.11 -20.97
N GLU A 1132 6.11 10.02 -20.06
CA GLU A 1132 7.05 11.10 -19.76
C GLU A 1132 8.31 11.06 -20.63
N ASN A 1133 8.60 9.92 -21.27
CA ASN A 1133 9.82 9.71 -22.06
C ASN A 1133 9.56 9.33 -23.52
N SER A 1134 8.33 9.48 -24.01
CA SER A 1134 7.96 9.33 -25.42
C SER A 1134 6.87 10.33 -25.82
N GLU A 1135 6.55 10.40 -27.12
CA GLU A 1135 5.40 11.19 -27.60
C GLU A 1135 4.06 10.44 -27.52
N ILE A 1136 4.06 9.23 -26.95
CA ILE A 1136 2.83 8.47 -26.69
C ILE A 1136 2.19 9.03 -25.43
N ASN A 1137 1.09 9.76 -25.61
CA ASN A 1137 0.40 10.40 -24.51
C ASN A 1137 -0.72 9.54 -23.91
N CYS A 1138 -1.16 8.49 -24.60
CA CYS A 1138 -2.29 7.66 -24.14
C CYS A 1138 -1.89 6.20 -24.14
N VAL A 1139 -1.95 5.55 -22.99
CA VAL A 1139 -1.72 4.10 -22.84
C VAL A 1139 -2.65 3.54 -21.76
N GLN A 1140 -2.83 2.22 -21.76
CA GLN A 1140 -3.60 1.50 -20.75
C GLN A 1140 -3.10 1.78 -19.34
N ARG A 1141 -3.99 1.82 -18.35
CA ARG A 1141 -3.66 2.00 -16.92
C ARG A 1141 -2.47 1.12 -16.50
N SER A 1142 -2.53 -0.16 -16.86
CA SER A 1142 -1.41 -1.08 -16.79
C SER A 1142 -0.92 -1.40 -18.21
N PRO A 1143 0.21 -0.82 -18.65
CA PRO A 1143 0.74 -1.01 -20.01
C PRO A 1143 1.16 -2.45 -20.33
N LEU A 1144 1.27 -3.32 -19.32
CA LEU A 1144 1.61 -4.75 -19.49
C LEU A 1144 0.42 -5.58 -19.95
N PHE A 1145 -0.79 -5.05 -19.86
CA PHE A 1145 -2.02 -5.75 -20.26
C PHE A 1145 -2.75 -5.02 -21.38
N PRO A 1146 -3.51 -5.76 -22.20
CA PRO A 1146 -4.36 -5.17 -23.23
C PRO A 1146 -5.37 -4.18 -22.63
N PRO A 1147 -5.88 -3.24 -23.44
CA PRO A 1147 -6.87 -2.28 -22.99
C PRO A 1147 -8.19 -2.99 -22.69
N ASP A 1148 -8.78 -2.68 -21.55
CA ASP A 1148 -10.12 -3.10 -21.19
C ASP A 1148 -10.89 -1.92 -20.61
N LYS A 1149 -12.15 -1.73 -21.00
CA LYS A 1149 -12.86 -0.50 -20.63
C LYS A 1149 -13.12 -0.39 -19.13
N ASP A 1150 -13.33 -1.54 -18.48
CA ASP A 1150 -13.78 -1.61 -17.10
C ASP A 1150 -12.60 -1.90 -16.17
N THR A 1151 -11.65 -2.72 -16.58
CA THR A 1151 -10.55 -3.17 -15.70
C THR A 1151 -9.20 -2.54 -16.03
N ASN A 1152 -8.96 -2.13 -17.29
CA ASN A 1152 -7.68 -1.56 -17.72
C ASN A 1152 -7.83 -0.43 -18.75
N PRO A 1153 -8.50 0.68 -18.39
CA PRO A 1153 -8.88 1.73 -19.34
C PRO A 1153 -7.65 2.44 -19.91
N ILE A 1154 -7.80 3.02 -21.10
CA ILE A 1154 -6.78 3.89 -21.69
C ILE A 1154 -6.81 5.25 -20.99
N LEU A 1155 -5.66 5.63 -20.44
CA LEU A 1155 -5.44 6.89 -19.74
C LEU A 1155 -4.51 7.78 -20.56
N CYS A 1156 -4.88 9.04 -20.71
CA CYS A 1156 -4.10 10.03 -21.47
C CYS A 1156 -3.45 11.08 -20.57
N SER A 1157 -2.19 11.41 -20.82
CA SER A 1157 -1.51 12.54 -20.23
C SER A 1157 -2.12 13.86 -20.74
N ARG A 1158 -2.40 14.80 -19.83
CA ARG A 1158 -2.76 16.19 -20.19
C ARG A 1158 -1.62 16.80 -21.01
N GLU A 1159 -1.91 17.32 -22.21
CA GLU A 1159 -0.91 18.07 -22.98
C GLU A 1159 -0.38 19.22 -22.13
N ALA A 1160 0.95 19.33 -22.00
CA ALA A 1160 1.58 20.51 -21.45
C ALA A 1160 1.21 21.69 -22.36
N GLY A 1161 0.19 22.45 -21.94
CA GLY A 1161 -0.40 23.50 -22.74
C GLY A 1161 0.69 24.41 -23.29
N LYS A 1162 0.76 24.49 -24.63
CA LYS A 1162 1.37 25.64 -25.31
C LYS A 1162 0.73 26.89 -24.71
N ASN A 1163 1.40 27.52 -23.75
CA ASN A 1163 1.11 28.85 -23.30
C ASN A 1163 1.37 29.80 -24.49
N SER A 1164 0.40 29.85 -25.40
CA SER A 1164 0.47 30.71 -26.56
C SER A 1164 0.52 32.13 -26.04
N ARG A 1165 1.47 32.92 -26.54
CA ARG A 1165 1.53 34.37 -26.31
C ARG A 1165 0.19 35.08 -26.62
N LEU A 1166 -0.67 34.43 -27.41
CA LEU A 1166 -2.05 34.85 -27.63
C LEU A 1166 -2.90 34.80 -26.35
N ALA A 1167 -2.79 33.80 -25.47
CA ALA A 1167 -3.58 33.75 -24.23
C ALA A 1167 -3.22 34.89 -23.28
N VAL A 1168 -1.93 35.23 -23.19
CA VAL A 1168 -1.46 36.39 -22.42
C VAL A 1168 -1.94 37.70 -23.05
N LEU A 1169 -1.88 37.84 -24.37
CA LEU A 1169 -2.38 39.01 -25.09
C LEU A 1169 -3.91 39.14 -25.00
N PHE A 1170 -4.63 38.03 -25.05
CA PHE A 1170 -6.09 37.98 -24.94
C PHE A 1170 -6.54 38.32 -23.52
N ASN A 1171 -5.84 37.83 -22.50
CA ASN A 1171 -6.07 38.21 -21.11
C ASN A 1171 -5.71 39.68 -20.87
N PHE A 1172 -4.62 40.19 -21.45
CA PHE A 1172 -4.25 41.61 -21.34
C PHE A 1172 -5.29 42.52 -22.00
N VAL A 1173 -5.79 42.16 -23.18
CA VAL A 1173 -6.84 42.88 -23.90
C VAL A 1173 -8.18 42.78 -23.16
N GLN A 1174 -8.54 41.62 -22.60
CA GLN A 1174 -9.74 41.46 -21.77
C GLN A 1174 -9.66 42.27 -20.47
N ILE A 1175 -8.49 42.36 -19.84
CA ILE A 1175 -8.26 43.19 -18.66
C ILE A 1175 -8.39 44.68 -19.02
N VAL A 1176 -7.80 45.12 -20.13
CA VAL A 1176 -7.91 46.52 -20.59
C VAL A 1176 -9.35 46.86 -20.99
N LEU A 1177 -10.07 45.95 -21.66
CA LEU A 1177 -11.48 46.13 -22.02
C LEU A 1177 -12.42 46.09 -20.80
N SER A 1178 -12.10 45.27 -19.79
CA SER A 1178 -12.79 45.22 -18.50
C SER A 1178 -12.61 46.52 -17.71
N MET A 1179 -11.40 47.09 -17.72
CA MET A 1179 -11.08 48.37 -17.08
C MET A 1179 -11.71 49.57 -17.79
N LEU A 1180 -11.76 49.57 -19.13
CA LEU A 1180 -12.42 50.62 -19.93
C LEU A 1180 -13.95 50.63 -19.73
N LYS A 1181 -14.55 49.50 -19.37
CA LYS A 1181 -15.99 49.39 -19.05
C LYS A 1181 -16.39 49.99 -17.71
N GLN A 1182 -15.45 50.35 -16.82
CA GLN A 1182 -15.74 50.92 -15.49
C GLN A 1182 -15.68 52.46 -15.42
N GLY A 1183 -15.45 53.15 -16.54
CA GLY A 1183 -15.58 54.61 -16.67
C GLY A 1183 -14.26 55.39 -16.60
N PRO A 1184 -14.17 56.56 -17.28
CA PRO A 1184 -12.91 57.21 -17.63
C PRO A 1184 -12.12 57.81 -16.45
N CYS A 1185 -12.75 58.05 -15.29
CA CYS A 1185 -12.08 58.67 -14.14
C CYS A 1185 -11.24 57.70 -13.29
N SER A 1186 -11.52 56.39 -13.28
CA SER A 1186 -10.67 55.41 -12.56
C SER A 1186 -9.42 55.04 -13.38
N PHE A 1187 -9.53 55.04 -14.71
CA PHE A 1187 -8.46 54.69 -15.64
C PHE A 1187 -7.26 55.66 -15.56
N ILE A 1188 -7.53 56.97 -15.45
CA ILE A 1188 -6.48 58.00 -15.37
C ILE A 1188 -5.79 58.02 -14.00
N ALA A 1189 -6.55 57.83 -12.91
CA ALA A 1189 -6.00 57.77 -11.56
C ALA A 1189 -5.07 56.56 -11.37
N THR A 1190 -5.42 55.41 -11.95
CA THR A 1190 -4.59 54.20 -11.87
C THR A 1190 -3.36 54.28 -12.76
N ILE A 1191 -3.43 54.90 -13.96
CA ILE A 1191 -2.25 55.13 -14.81
C ILE A 1191 -1.25 56.08 -14.12
N ILE A 1192 -1.70 57.14 -13.45
CA ILE A 1192 -0.80 58.08 -12.76
C ILE A 1192 -0.08 57.38 -11.58
N ILE A 1193 -0.76 56.47 -10.88
CA ILE A 1193 -0.18 55.73 -9.75
C ILE A 1193 0.68 54.53 -10.19
N THR A 1194 0.30 53.82 -11.26
CA THR A 1194 1.09 52.71 -11.81
C THR A 1194 2.29 53.19 -12.63
N ALA A 1195 2.20 54.33 -13.33
CA ALA A 1195 3.35 54.98 -13.95
C ALA A 1195 4.32 55.53 -12.89
N GLY A 1196 3.81 56.11 -11.78
CA GLY A 1196 4.65 56.53 -10.65
C GLY A 1196 5.39 55.37 -9.98
N SER A 1197 4.71 54.23 -9.80
CA SER A 1197 5.27 53.02 -9.18
C SER A 1197 6.26 52.29 -10.10
N GLY A 1198 5.95 52.26 -11.41
CA GLY A 1198 6.83 51.70 -12.44
C GLY A 1198 8.09 52.53 -12.67
N ILE A 1199 8.00 53.86 -12.61
CA ILE A 1199 9.18 54.75 -12.70
C ILE A 1199 10.05 54.63 -11.45
N LEU A 1200 9.48 54.49 -10.25
CA LEU A 1200 10.25 54.21 -9.04
C LEU A 1200 10.92 52.82 -9.05
N ALA A 1201 10.25 51.79 -9.58
CA ALA A 1201 10.83 50.45 -9.74
C ALA A 1201 11.93 50.42 -10.81
N ILE A 1202 11.77 51.16 -11.91
CA ILE A 1202 12.79 51.31 -12.97
C ILE A 1202 13.96 52.16 -12.47
N MET A 1203 13.74 53.22 -11.69
CA MET A 1203 14.81 53.98 -11.05
C MET A 1203 15.56 53.16 -9.98
N HIS A 1204 14.85 52.27 -9.26
CA HIS A 1204 15.47 51.38 -8.29
C HIS A 1204 16.25 50.23 -8.97
N TYR A 1205 15.77 49.74 -10.11
CA TYR A 1205 16.42 48.72 -10.95
C TYR A 1205 17.62 49.28 -11.74
N LEU A 1206 17.53 50.51 -12.25
CA LEU A 1206 18.64 51.20 -12.93
C LEU A 1206 19.70 51.71 -11.93
N GLY A 1207 19.31 52.06 -10.69
CA GLY A 1207 20.23 52.45 -9.62
C GLY A 1207 21.10 51.30 -9.05
N ARG A 1208 20.72 50.03 -9.29
CA ARG A 1208 21.50 48.84 -8.86
C ARG A 1208 22.47 48.30 -9.91
N LYS A 1209 22.54 48.90 -11.12
CA LYS A 1209 23.48 48.47 -12.18
C LYS A 1209 24.72 49.37 -12.38
N THR A 1210 24.98 50.33 -11.50
CA THR A 1210 26.12 51.27 -11.64
C THR A 1210 27.24 51.14 -10.60
N SER A 1211 27.36 50.01 -9.90
CA SER A 1211 28.59 49.71 -9.16
C SER A 1211 29.00 48.24 -9.33
N VAL A 1212 29.72 47.94 -10.41
CA VAL A 1212 30.93 47.09 -10.48
C VAL A 1212 31.28 46.95 -11.97
N ARG A 1213 32.00 47.96 -12.49
CA ARG A 1213 33.03 47.84 -13.52
C ARG A 1213 33.80 49.17 -13.60
N ARG A 1214 34.86 49.28 -12.81
CA ARG A 1214 36.05 50.07 -13.15
C ARG A 1214 37.30 49.31 -12.68
N LYS A 1215 38.02 48.78 -13.69
CA LYS A 1215 39.43 48.35 -13.72
C LYS A 1215 39.73 47.03 -12.98
N ALA A 1216 40.42 46.04 -13.55
CA ALA A 1216 41.32 46.01 -14.71
C ALA A 1216 40.98 44.85 -15.65
#